data_AF-A0A507EL91-F1
#
_entry.id   AF-A0A507EL91-F1
#
_cell.length_a   1.000
_cell.length_b   1.000
_cell.length_c   1.000
_cell.angle_alpha   90.00
_cell.angle_beta   90.00
_cell.angle_gamma   90.00
#
_symmetry.space_group_name_H-M   'P 1'
#
loop_
_entity.id
_entity.type
_entity.pdbx_description
1 polymer ?
#
loop_
_entity_poly.entity_id
_entity_poly.type
_entity_poly.pdbx_seq_one_letter_code
_entity_poly.pdbx_strand_id
1 'polypeptide(L)'
;MSAKQAFCSWRLLRNVTGVLLICLLSLSFLLLPRDLLRKPIFLGSPELHSPLTNEQTTEASNRADTGQPFVTRDCAWVEPDMDAATARIKPLGKPDFPLLDAWLKAETARYGPAPSDIPPVLLNDYTFNGSIPVVQRYFDQAYLGNKALMSDWTSEQVELYRQGVRKKVAQFNYPNEPIYDALNAHAEVAIKGKRGLVIGSENPWLEAFLLEYGAEHVTTLEFGSIDSKHPQITTFTPKQFSSGFIQGTIHPFDFVFTYSSLEHDGLGRYGDNLNPSGDLQTMAKMLTVVKPGGFMFIGVPCCFDRLDWNAHRIYGPLRLPKMFAGWRILGVFPKDAMTRHVTSDEIFQPVWALQNTFGCKNGGVSLSSLPWQSAAGTSVSMDHCPAIPTGVTNPPEVPVSVYSANADAEKADLAISEAFDVVHKIPGLGALTADRVTRRLGLDRMLRVYEQSMQKARANPQAARWVVLVCRSTYCGGLGDRVKGAITSLYYGVFTNRSLGIDISFPDALEDYLIPASFDWRFDKSWATGRKTIEVSLIDLVDTTDHAKSLYEKADPWTDADIVFLHANMDLLHLMLHNPHWRPQIERYSLLSFNREALLGTVIRALFAPSPPLKQLLETVRSDIDGYRSAVKIGIQFRAGGGTGEPAFASDAVDRMPLDASVCYVARGVQFALDRGLRKSEVIFFITADSTQAQETLSRSLTSLGYKSFAIAG
;
A
#
# COMPACT_ATOMS: atom_id res chain seq x y z
N MET A 1 -34.72 41.69 14.52
CA MET A 1 -33.95 41.00 15.59
C MET A 1 -34.81 39.94 16.25
N SER A 2 -34.47 38.66 16.39
CA SER A 2 -33.89 37.66 15.48
C SER A 2 -34.19 36.31 16.14
N ALA A 3 -34.68 35.33 15.37
CA ALA A 3 -35.14 34.03 15.83
C ALA A 3 -33.98 33.10 16.29
N LYS A 4 -33.28 33.46 17.36
CA LYS A 4 -32.17 32.64 17.94
C LYS A 4 -32.31 32.30 19.43
N GLN A 5 -33.42 32.60 20.09
CA GLN A 5 -33.64 32.20 21.50
C GLN A 5 -34.74 31.16 21.75
N ALA A 6 -35.50 30.74 20.73
CA ALA A 6 -36.53 29.71 20.87
C ALA A 6 -36.06 28.26 20.54
N PHE A 7 -34.84 28.07 20.04
CA PHE A 7 -34.35 26.74 19.60
C PHE A 7 -33.52 25.99 20.66
N CYS A 8 -33.23 26.60 21.82
CA CYS A 8 -32.45 25.95 22.89
C CYS A 8 -33.31 25.18 23.92
N SER A 9 -34.62 25.40 23.97
CA SER A 9 -35.48 24.82 25.01
C SER A 9 -36.14 23.49 24.63
N TRP A 10 -35.97 23.02 23.38
CA TRP A 10 -36.62 21.80 22.88
C TRP A 10 -35.68 20.59 22.77
N ARG A 11 -34.36 20.77 22.89
CA ARG A 11 -33.38 19.67 22.91
C ARG A 11 -33.11 19.06 24.30
N LEU A 12 -33.51 19.73 25.38
CA LEU A 12 -33.32 19.22 26.75
C LEU A 12 -34.45 18.28 27.25
N LEU A 13 -35.62 18.26 26.60
CA LEU A 13 -36.75 17.42 27.03
C LEU A 13 -36.81 16.02 26.40
N ARG A 14 -35.94 15.70 25.43
CA ARG A 14 -35.89 14.36 24.82
C ARG A 14 -34.92 13.37 25.50
N ASN A 15 -34.03 13.86 26.35
CA ASN A 15 -33.02 13.01 27.01
C ASN A 15 -33.41 12.54 28.42
N VAL A 16 -34.52 13.03 28.99
CA VAL A 16 -34.92 12.65 30.36
C VAL A 16 -35.84 11.41 30.38
N THR A 17 -36.56 11.11 29.30
CA THR A 17 -37.44 9.92 29.22
C THR A 17 -36.73 8.66 28.74
N GLY A 18 -35.62 8.75 28.01
CA GLY A 18 -34.83 7.59 27.56
C GLY A 18 -33.95 6.98 28.65
N VAL A 19 -33.40 7.80 29.55
CA VAL A 19 -32.48 7.35 30.62
C VAL A 19 -33.25 6.66 31.76
N LEU A 20 -34.51 7.03 32.01
CA LEU A 20 -35.34 6.38 33.03
C LEU A 20 -35.83 4.98 32.63
N LEU A 21 -36.00 4.69 31.33
CA LEU A 21 -36.41 3.37 30.85
C LEU A 21 -35.25 2.36 30.85
N ILE A 22 -34.01 2.83 30.64
CA ILE A 22 -32.81 2.00 30.65
C ILE A 22 -32.36 1.68 32.09
N CYS A 23 -32.56 2.60 33.04
CA CYS A 23 -32.32 2.34 34.47
C CYS A 23 -33.35 1.40 35.10
N LEU A 24 -34.57 1.28 34.56
CA LEU A 24 -35.59 0.34 35.06
C LEU A 24 -35.46 -1.08 34.48
N LEU A 25 -34.82 -1.24 33.32
CA LEU A 25 -34.53 -2.56 32.74
C LEU A 25 -33.23 -3.20 33.27
N SER A 26 -32.40 -2.42 33.96
CA SER A 26 -31.14 -2.90 34.56
C SER A 26 -31.26 -3.32 36.03
N LEU A 27 -32.44 -3.19 36.66
CA LEU A 27 -32.70 -3.70 38.02
C LEU A 27 -33.28 -5.13 38.08
N SER A 28 -33.60 -5.76 36.95
CA SER A 28 -34.17 -7.12 36.92
C SER A 28 -33.15 -8.25 36.79
N PHE A 29 -31.86 -7.94 36.67
CA PHE A 29 -30.78 -8.94 36.53
C PHE A 29 -29.97 -9.18 37.82
N LEU A 30 -30.38 -8.58 38.95
CA LEU A 30 -29.73 -8.75 40.25
C LEU A 30 -30.38 -9.80 41.17
N LEU A 31 -31.28 -10.63 40.65
CA LEU A 31 -31.95 -11.69 41.42
C LEU A 31 -31.95 -13.05 40.69
N LEU A 32 -30.78 -13.60 40.37
CA LEU A 32 -30.63 -15.03 40.09
C LEU A 32 -29.35 -15.60 40.74
N PRO A 33 -29.40 -16.77 41.41
CA PRO A 33 -28.29 -17.31 42.20
C PRO A 33 -27.10 -17.81 41.36
N ARG A 34 -25.93 -17.81 42.01
CA ARG A 34 -24.56 -17.84 41.43
C ARG A 34 -24.01 -19.21 40.98
N ASP A 35 -24.82 -20.21 40.67
CA ASP A 35 -24.33 -21.60 40.55
C ASP A 35 -24.37 -22.25 39.14
N LEU A 36 -24.42 -21.50 38.04
CA LEU A 36 -24.61 -22.11 36.70
C LEU A 36 -23.64 -21.65 35.59
N LEU A 37 -22.39 -21.32 35.92
CA LEU A 37 -21.33 -21.09 34.91
C LEU A 37 -20.09 -21.94 35.16
N ARG A 38 -20.21 -23.26 34.97
CA ARG A 38 -19.08 -24.13 34.64
C ARG A 38 -19.47 -25.14 33.55
N LYS A 39 -18.82 -24.99 32.38
CA LYS A 39 -18.65 -25.91 31.24
C LYS A 39 -19.60 -25.77 30.02
N PRO A 40 -19.09 -26.04 28.80
CA PRO A 40 -19.66 -25.61 27.53
C PRO A 40 -20.56 -26.67 26.89
N ILE A 41 -21.58 -26.26 26.13
CA ILE A 41 -22.42 -27.16 25.35
C ILE A 41 -22.61 -26.61 23.93
N PHE A 42 -22.19 -27.42 22.95
CA PHE A 42 -22.47 -27.35 21.51
C PHE A 42 -23.86 -27.94 21.22
N LEU A 43 -24.73 -27.23 20.47
CA LEU A 43 -25.91 -27.76 19.75
C LEU A 43 -26.17 -26.75 18.60
N GLY A 44 -26.32 -27.09 17.31
CA GLY A 44 -27.00 -28.23 16.70
C GLY A 44 -28.34 -27.76 16.13
N SER A 45 -28.46 -27.67 14.79
CA SER A 45 -29.60 -27.16 14.01
C SER A 45 -30.95 -27.83 14.31
N PRO A 46 -32.09 -27.19 13.96
CA PRO A 46 -33.34 -27.90 13.71
C PRO A 46 -33.91 -27.68 12.29
N GLU A 47 -34.25 -28.78 11.62
CA GLU A 47 -35.30 -28.85 10.60
C GLU A 47 -36.59 -29.41 11.25
N LEU A 48 -37.78 -28.97 10.80
CA LEU A 48 -38.82 -29.81 10.18
C LEU A 48 -40.16 -29.05 9.91
N HIS A 49 -40.62 -29.13 8.64
CA HIS A 49 -42.00 -29.29 8.08
C HIS A 49 -43.18 -28.35 8.48
N SER A 50 -44.20 -28.01 7.67
CA SER A 50 -44.63 -28.07 6.24
C SER A 50 -46.03 -27.37 6.16
N PRO A 51 -46.89 -27.52 5.12
CA PRO A 51 -46.87 -26.95 3.76
C PRO A 51 -48.15 -26.11 3.46
N LEU A 52 -48.16 -25.23 2.44
CA LEU A 52 -49.39 -24.84 1.75
C LEU A 52 -49.07 -24.51 0.27
N THR A 53 -49.97 -24.99 -0.59
CA THR A 53 -49.85 -25.21 -2.03
C THR A 53 -50.46 -24.11 -2.90
N ASN A 54 -50.23 -24.25 -4.22
CA ASN A 54 -50.84 -23.64 -5.41
C ASN A 54 -50.16 -22.36 -5.95
N GLU A 55 -49.35 -22.50 -7.01
CA GLU A 55 -49.71 -22.63 -8.43
C GLU A 55 -49.93 -21.26 -9.09
N GLN A 56 -48.86 -20.75 -9.73
CA GLN A 56 -48.80 -20.29 -11.12
C GLN A 56 -47.61 -19.33 -11.28
N THR A 57 -46.50 -19.87 -11.78
CA THR A 57 -45.56 -19.24 -12.76
C THR A 57 -44.33 -20.14 -12.87
N THR A 58 -44.50 -21.23 -13.63
CA THR A 58 -43.39 -21.96 -14.23
C THR A 58 -42.74 -21.12 -15.33
N GLU A 59 -41.44 -21.34 -15.53
CA GLU A 59 -40.57 -20.88 -16.62
C GLU A 59 -39.78 -19.58 -16.39
N ALA A 60 -38.82 -19.60 -15.45
CA ALA A 60 -37.47 -19.01 -15.61
C ALA A 60 -36.65 -19.09 -14.31
N SER A 61 -36.42 -20.28 -13.74
CA SER A 61 -35.39 -20.46 -12.70
C SER A 61 -35.14 -21.95 -12.51
N ASN A 62 -34.27 -22.53 -13.33
CA ASN A 62 -33.62 -23.81 -13.04
C ASN A 62 -32.39 -23.95 -13.92
N ARG A 63 -31.31 -23.27 -13.51
CA ARG A 63 -29.91 -23.69 -13.65
C ARG A 63 -29.01 -22.76 -12.83
N ALA A 64 -29.29 -22.66 -11.53
CA ALA A 64 -28.28 -22.28 -10.57
C ALA A 64 -27.58 -23.58 -10.15
N ASP A 65 -26.48 -23.90 -10.82
CA ASP A 65 -25.71 -25.10 -10.54
C ASP A 65 -24.89 -24.88 -9.26
N THR A 66 -25.14 -25.75 -8.30
CA THR A 66 -24.52 -25.87 -6.99
C THR A 66 -23.01 -26.08 -7.08
N GLY A 67 -22.27 -25.55 -6.11
CA GLY A 67 -20.82 -25.67 -6.01
C GLY A 67 -20.32 -27.12 -6.12
N GLN A 68 -19.44 -27.36 -7.09
CA GLN A 68 -18.60 -28.56 -7.18
C GLN A 68 -17.13 -28.23 -6.81
N PRO A 69 -16.39 -29.15 -6.18
CA PRO A 69 -14.96 -29.00 -5.92
C PRO A 69 -14.16 -28.96 -7.23
N PHE A 70 -13.03 -28.25 -7.23
CA PHE A 70 -12.17 -27.94 -8.39
C PHE A 70 -12.03 -29.07 -9.42
N VAL A 71 -12.75 -28.93 -10.54
CA VAL A 71 -12.58 -29.78 -11.72
C VAL A 71 -11.61 -29.07 -12.66
N THR A 72 -10.38 -29.56 -12.75
CA THR A 72 -9.55 -29.34 -13.94
C THR A 72 -10.38 -29.71 -15.16
N ARG A 73 -10.50 -28.83 -16.16
CA ARG A 73 -11.42 -29.05 -17.29
C ARG A 73 -10.73 -29.72 -18.47
N ASP A 74 -11.47 -30.53 -19.21
CA ASP A 74 -11.06 -30.98 -20.55
C ASP A 74 -11.20 -29.79 -21.50
N CYS A 75 -10.07 -29.16 -21.82
CA CYS A 75 -10.03 -28.02 -22.74
C CYS A 75 -9.96 -28.51 -24.19
N ALA A 76 -10.69 -27.85 -25.08
CA ALA A 76 -10.61 -28.09 -26.51
C ALA A 76 -9.37 -27.39 -27.09
N TRP A 77 -8.41 -28.19 -27.54
CA TRP A 77 -7.16 -27.67 -28.11
C TRP A 77 -7.27 -27.53 -29.62
N VAL A 78 -6.75 -26.42 -30.14
CA VAL A 78 -6.53 -26.24 -31.58
C VAL A 78 -5.11 -26.70 -31.90
N GLU A 79 -4.94 -27.39 -33.02
CA GLU A 79 -3.61 -27.78 -33.47
C GLU A 79 -2.81 -26.55 -33.92
N PRO A 80 -1.57 -26.38 -33.45
CA PRO A 80 -0.72 -25.29 -33.88
C PRO A 80 -0.36 -25.40 -35.36
N ASP A 81 -0.38 -24.26 -36.04
CA ASP A 81 0.07 -24.09 -37.41
C ASP A 81 1.18 -23.03 -37.42
N MET A 82 2.42 -23.49 -37.23
CA MET A 82 3.59 -22.63 -37.11
C MET A 82 4.83 -23.25 -37.73
N ASP A 83 5.74 -22.40 -38.19
CA ASP A 83 7.00 -22.83 -38.78
C ASP A 83 8.00 -23.32 -37.71
N ALA A 84 9.12 -23.89 -38.17
CA ALA A 84 10.15 -24.42 -37.28
C ALA A 84 10.85 -23.35 -36.44
N ALA A 85 10.88 -22.08 -36.87
CA ALA A 85 11.50 -20.99 -36.12
C ALA A 85 10.59 -20.55 -34.96
N THR A 86 9.31 -20.35 -35.23
CA THR A 86 8.27 -20.05 -34.24
C THR A 86 8.15 -21.16 -33.20
N ALA A 87 8.20 -22.43 -33.64
CA ALA A 87 8.15 -23.58 -32.74
C ALA A 87 9.32 -23.68 -31.75
N ARG A 88 10.44 -22.95 -31.97
CA ARG A 88 11.57 -22.88 -31.01
C ARG A 88 11.30 -21.95 -29.84
N ILE A 89 10.35 -21.01 -29.97
CA ILE A 89 9.90 -20.22 -28.83
C ILE A 89 9.14 -21.18 -27.92
N LYS A 90 9.71 -21.45 -26.74
CA LYS A 90 9.10 -22.28 -25.71
C LYS A 90 8.60 -21.39 -24.59
N PRO A 91 7.30 -21.04 -24.56
CA PRO A 91 6.74 -20.32 -23.44
C PRO A 91 7.03 -21.03 -22.12
N LEU A 92 7.25 -20.26 -21.06
CA LEU A 92 7.34 -20.84 -19.73
C LEU A 92 5.99 -21.49 -19.38
N GLY A 93 6.01 -22.62 -18.66
CA GLY A 93 4.77 -23.31 -18.29
C GLY A 93 3.84 -22.48 -17.40
N LYS A 94 4.39 -21.48 -16.70
CA LYS A 94 3.68 -20.48 -15.90
C LYS A 94 4.54 -19.23 -15.75
N PRO A 95 3.97 -18.07 -15.37
CA PRO A 95 4.76 -16.89 -15.01
C PRO A 95 5.77 -17.21 -13.91
N ASP A 96 6.93 -16.54 -13.95
CA ASP A 96 8.02 -16.66 -12.96
C ASP A 96 7.75 -15.88 -11.65
N PHE A 97 6.59 -15.25 -11.56
CA PHE A 97 6.02 -14.61 -10.37
C PHE A 97 4.60 -15.14 -10.08
N PRO A 98 4.11 -15.05 -8.83
CA PRO A 98 2.73 -15.37 -8.49
C PRO A 98 1.69 -14.60 -9.32
N LEU A 99 0.60 -15.27 -9.74
CA LEU A 99 -0.51 -14.60 -10.44
C LEU A 99 -1.17 -13.48 -9.61
N LEU A 100 -1.07 -13.54 -8.28
CA LEU A 100 -1.54 -12.45 -7.42
C LEU A 100 -0.74 -11.16 -7.64
N ASP A 101 0.58 -11.26 -7.83
CA ASP A 101 1.46 -10.11 -8.03
C ASP A 101 1.09 -9.37 -9.32
N ALA A 102 0.58 -10.09 -10.32
CA ALA A 102 0.00 -9.50 -11.53
C ALA A 102 -1.11 -8.51 -11.16
N TRP A 103 -2.00 -8.89 -10.25
CA TRP A 103 -3.12 -8.06 -9.77
C TRP A 103 -2.72 -6.99 -8.76
N LEU A 104 -1.51 -7.04 -8.20
CA LEU A 104 -0.94 -6.00 -7.33
C LEU A 104 -0.24 -4.87 -8.12
N LYS A 105 -0.12 -5.00 -9.45
CA LYS A 105 0.32 -3.92 -10.35
C LYS A 105 -0.47 -2.65 -10.06
N ALA A 106 0.24 -1.54 -9.82
CA ALA A 106 -0.39 -0.25 -9.53
C ALA A 106 -1.10 0.32 -10.77
N GLU A 107 -2.43 0.41 -10.71
CA GLU A 107 -3.28 0.96 -11.77
C GLU A 107 -3.57 2.47 -11.60
N THR A 108 -2.67 3.17 -10.93
CA THR A 108 -2.75 4.61 -10.69
C THR A 108 -1.79 5.36 -11.60
N ALA A 109 -2.17 6.58 -11.99
CA ALA A 109 -1.30 7.46 -12.73
C ALA A 109 -0.01 7.78 -11.94
N ARG A 110 1.13 7.81 -12.62
CA ARG A 110 2.40 8.28 -12.06
C ARG A 110 2.37 9.80 -11.84
N TYR A 111 3.24 10.28 -10.97
CA TYR A 111 3.40 11.71 -10.73
C TYR A 111 4.47 12.30 -11.67
N GLY A 112 4.21 13.49 -12.24
CA GLY A 112 5.15 14.23 -13.08
C GLY A 112 5.20 13.76 -14.55
N PRO A 113 6.23 14.15 -15.33
CA PRO A 113 6.49 13.69 -16.69
C PRO A 113 7.24 12.34 -16.72
N ALA A 114 7.22 11.65 -17.87
CA ALA A 114 7.94 10.39 -18.00
C ALA A 114 9.45 10.64 -17.88
N PRO A 115 10.23 9.75 -17.23
CA PRO A 115 11.67 9.94 -17.21
C PRO A 115 12.26 9.73 -18.62
N SER A 116 13.10 10.67 -19.06
CA SER A 116 13.81 10.58 -20.33
C SER A 116 14.83 9.45 -20.38
N ASP A 117 15.33 9.03 -19.21
CA ASP A 117 16.32 7.97 -19.05
C ASP A 117 15.82 6.91 -18.08
N ILE A 118 16.28 5.67 -18.27
CA ILE A 118 15.95 4.58 -17.35
C ILE A 118 16.58 4.90 -15.99
N PRO A 119 15.79 4.93 -14.88
CA PRO A 119 16.37 5.10 -13.56
C PRO A 119 17.43 4.03 -13.30
N PRO A 120 18.65 4.39 -12.81
CA PRO A 120 19.75 3.43 -12.66
C PRO A 120 19.38 2.18 -11.85
N VAL A 121 18.50 2.33 -10.88
CA VAL A 121 18.03 1.23 -10.01
C VAL A 121 17.19 0.19 -10.75
N LEU A 122 16.54 0.57 -11.85
CA LEU A 122 15.67 -0.28 -12.66
C LEU A 122 16.33 -0.76 -13.96
N LEU A 123 17.53 -0.23 -14.27
CA LEU A 123 18.20 -0.50 -15.55
C LEU A 123 18.40 -1.99 -15.81
N ASN A 124 18.88 -2.72 -14.81
CA ASN A 124 19.12 -4.17 -14.92
C ASN A 124 17.82 -4.94 -15.17
N ASP A 125 16.71 -4.54 -14.55
CA ASP A 125 15.43 -5.23 -14.71
C ASP A 125 14.82 -4.98 -16.10
N TYR A 126 14.91 -3.74 -16.60
CA TYR A 126 14.44 -3.40 -17.94
C TYR A 126 15.27 -4.05 -19.05
N THR A 127 16.57 -4.24 -18.82
CA THR A 127 17.52 -4.73 -19.83
C THR A 127 17.86 -6.21 -19.69
N PHE A 128 17.25 -6.92 -18.75
CA PHE A 128 17.65 -8.30 -18.39
C PHE A 128 19.17 -8.41 -18.15
N ASN A 129 19.65 -7.62 -17.18
CA ASN A 129 21.07 -7.50 -16.83
C ASN A 129 21.95 -7.15 -18.03
N GLY A 130 21.50 -6.21 -18.88
CA GLY A 130 22.21 -5.77 -20.07
C GLY A 130 22.11 -6.69 -21.29
N SER A 131 21.32 -7.77 -21.23
CA SER A 131 21.12 -8.69 -22.36
C SER A 131 20.23 -8.12 -23.47
N ILE A 132 19.34 -7.18 -23.12
CA ILE A 132 18.46 -6.49 -24.06
C ILE A 132 19.04 -5.09 -24.32
N PRO A 133 19.39 -4.75 -25.57
CA PRO A 133 19.91 -3.43 -25.92
C PRO A 133 18.85 -2.34 -25.74
N VAL A 134 19.31 -1.13 -25.42
CA VAL A 134 18.46 0.06 -25.26
C VAL A 134 18.75 1.06 -26.38
N VAL A 135 17.69 1.56 -27.01
CA VAL A 135 17.75 2.69 -27.94
C VAL A 135 16.92 3.84 -27.37
N GLN A 136 17.44 5.06 -27.44
CA GLN A 136 16.76 6.24 -26.93
C GLN A 136 15.63 6.69 -27.86
N ARG A 137 14.39 6.67 -27.35
CA ARG A 137 13.13 7.03 -28.02
C ARG A 137 12.12 7.54 -26.99
N TYR A 138 12.12 8.83 -26.70
CA TYR A 138 11.30 9.39 -25.62
C TYR A 138 9.90 9.87 -26.06
N PHE A 139 8.87 9.51 -25.28
CA PHE A 139 7.49 9.98 -25.40
C PHE A 139 6.84 10.17 -24.01
N ASP A 140 5.94 11.15 -23.90
CA ASP A 140 5.14 11.39 -22.70
C ASP A 140 3.69 11.73 -23.09
N GLN A 141 2.86 10.70 -23.19
CA GLN A 141 1.48 10.74 -23.68
C GLN A 141 0.52 10.26 -22.59
N ALA A 142 0.56 10.91 -21.41
CA ALA A 142 -0.16 10.46 -20.22
C ALA A 142 -1.70 10.44 -20.37
N TYR A 143 -2.26 9.27 -20.69
CA TYR A 143 -3.70 9.03 -20.77
C TYR A 143 -4.28 8.43 -19.48
N LEU A 144 -3.49 7.68 -18.71
CA LEU A 144 -3.95 7.09 -17.45
C LEU A 144 -4.32 8.18 -16.45
N GLY A 145 -5.55 8.14 -15.95
CA GLY A 145 -6.15 9.19 -15.11
C GLY A 145 -6.78 10.34 -15.90
N ASN A 146 -6.72 10.30 -17.23
CA ASN A 146 -7.28 11.29 -18.15
C ASN A 146 -8.23 10.61 -19.16
N LYS A 147 -8.62 11.35 -20.20
CA LYS A 147 -9.36 10.83 -21.36
C LYS A 147 -8.42 10.17 -22.37
N ALA A 148 -8.90 9.12 -23.03
CA ALA A 148 -8.19 8.52 -24.17
C ALA A 148 -8.09 9.51 -25.34
N LEU A 149 -7.22 9.23 -26.30
CA LEU A 149 -7.01 10.08 -27.48
C LEU A 149 -8.34 10.38 -28.20
N MET A 150 -9.15 9.36 -28.47
CA MET A 150 -10.54 9.51 -28.89
C MET A 150 -11.46 8.96 -27.83
N SER A 151 -12.03 9.85 -27.00
CA SER A 151 -12.80 9.45 -25.82
C SER A 151 -14.30 9.31 -26.04
N ASP A 152 -14.84 9.63 -27.21
CA ASP A 152 -16.27 9.53 -27.52
C ASP A 152 -16.45 8.70 -28.79
N TRP A 153 -17.05 7.50 -28.65
CA TRP A 153 -17.24 6.56 -29.74
C TRP A 153 -18.72 6.42 -30.04
N THR A 154 -19.15 6.96 -31.18
CA THR A 154 -20.56 6.86 -31.61
C THR A 154 -20.84 5.53 -32.33
N SER A 155 -22.09 5.10 -32.30
CA SER A 155 -22.50 3.87 -33.00
C SER A 155 -22.29 3.96 -34.51
N GLU A 156 -22.50 5.14 -35.09
CA GLU A 156 -22.30 5.40 -36.53
C GLU A 156 -20.83 5.26 -36.92
N GLN A 157 -19.91 5.73 -36.07
CA GLN A 157 -18.47 5.59 -36.31
C GLN A 157 -18.04 4.12 -36.29
N VAL A 158 -18.50 3.36 -35.29
CA VAL A 158 -18.20 1.93 -35.19
C VAL A 158 -18.73 1.19 -36.42
N GLU A 159 -19.96 1.47 -36.85
CA GLU A 159 -20.54 0.82 -38.03
C GLU A 159 -19.81 1.23 -39.33
N LEU A 160 -19.34 2.47 -39.44
CA LEU A 160 -18.51 2.89 -40.57
C LEU A 160 -17.20 2.08 -40.64
N TYR A 161 -16.54 1.87 -39.50
CA TYR A 161 -15.33 1.04 -39.43
C TYR A 161 -15.63 -0.42 -39.79
N ARG A 162 -16.74 -0.98 -39.30
CA ARG A 162 -17.18 -2.35 -39.65
C ARG A 162 -17.43 -2.49 -41.15
N GLN A 163 -18.08 -1.53 -41.79
CA GLN A 163 -18.25 -1.52 -43.24
C GLN A 163 -16.92 -1.47 -43.99
N GLY A 164 -15.96 -0.70 -43.49
CA GLY A 164 -14.59 -0.66 -44.04
C GLY A 164 -13.89 -2.01 -43.92
N VAL A 165 -14.03 -2.68 -42.78
CA VAL A 165 -13.50 -4.05 -42.55
C VAL A 165 -14.16 -5.05 -43.49
N ARG A 166 -15.50 -5.06 -43.57
CA ARG A 166 -16.27 -5.96 -44.46
C ARG A 166 -15.85 -5.84 -45.92
N LYS A 167 -15.60 -4.61 -46.38
CA LYS A 167 -15.17 -4.30 -47.75
C LYS A 167 -13.66 -4.45 -47.96
N LYS A 168 -12.88 -4.71 -46.89
CA LYS A 168 -11.41 -4.71 -46.89
C LYS A 168 -10.79 -3.42 -47.44
N VAL A 169 -11.42 -2.28 -47.16
CA VAL A 169 -10.95 -0.93 -47.56
C VAL A 169 -10.60 -0.05 -46.37
N ALA A 170 -10.77 -0.54 -45.13
CA ALA A 170 -10.35 0.19 -43.95
C ALA A 170 -8.84 0.45 -43.98
N GLN A 171 -8.45 1.69 -43.70
CA GLN A 171 -7.06 2.10 -43.52
C GLN A 171 -6.90 2.58 -42.08
N PHE A 172 -6.27 1.74 -41.27
CA PHE A 172 -5.94 2.05 -39.88
C PHE A 172 -4.43 2.29 -39.76
N ASN A 173 -3.96 2.63 -38.56
CA ASN A 173 -2.56 2.97 -38.31
C ASN A 173 -1.58 1.79 -38.47
N TYR A 174 -2.09 0.57 -38.69
CA TYR A 174 -1.32 -0.66 -38.77
C TYR A 174 -1.69 -1.47 -40.03
N PRO A 175 -0.78 -2.32 -40.53
CA PRO A 175 -1.12 -3.30 -41.55
C PRO A 175 -2.27 -4.20 -41.10
N ASN A 176 -3.29 -4.32 -41.93
CA ASN A 176 -4.51 -5.04 -41.58
C ASN A 176 -4.44 -6.53 -41.94
N GLU A 177 -3.55 -6.89 -42.87
CA GLU A 177 -3.42 -8.25 -43.41
C GLU A 177 -3.17 -9.30 -42.31
N PRO A 178 -2.23 -9.10 -41.36
CA PRO A 178 -2.02 -10.05 -40.26
C PRO A 178 -3.26 -10.27 -39.39
N ILE A 179 -4.09 -9.24 -39.22
CA ILE A 179 -5.32 -9.30 -38.43
C ILE A 179 -6.38 -10.10 -39.19
N TYR A 180 -6.58 -9.79 -40.47
CA TYR A 180 -7.48 -10.60 -41.32
C TYR A 180 -7.07 -12.06 -41.33
N ASP A 181 -5.79 -12.37 -41.49
CA ASP A 181 -5.30 -13.75 -41.56
C ASP A 181 -5.53 -14.51 -40.25
N ALA A 182 -5.20 -13.89 -39.11
CA ALA A 182 -5.46 -14.48 -37.80
C ALA A 182 -6.96 -14.71 -37.53
N LEU A 183 -7.80 -13.74 -37.90
CA LEU A 183 -9.26 -13.84 -37.74
C LEU A 183 -9.85 -14.88 -38.70
N ASN A 184 -9.43 -14.94 -39.96
CA ASN A 184 -9.88 -15.96 -40.91
C ASN A 184 -9.52 -17.38 -40.44
N ALA A 185 -8.35 -17.55 -39.81
CA ALA A 185 -7.90 -18.84 -39.31
C ALA A 185 -8.67 -19.31 -38.07
N HIS A 186 -9.11 -18.39 -37.19
CA HIS A 186 -9.56 -18.76 -35.85
C HIS A 186 -10.95 -18.25 -35.45
N ALA A 187 -11.55 -17.25 -36.13
CA ALA A 187 -12.74 -16.57 -35.64
C ALA A 187 -13.97 -17.47 -35.48
N GLU A 188 -14.16 -18.47 -36.35
CA GLU A 188 -15.30 -19.40 -36.24
C GLU A 188 -15.29 -20.14 -34.89
N VAL A 189 -14.11 -20.48 -34.37
CA VAL A 189 -13.95 -21.17 -33.09
C VAL A 189 -13.72 -20.19 -31.94
N ALA A 190 -12.98 -19.11 -32.15
CA ALA A 190 -12.50 -18.24 -31.08
C ALA A 190 -13.42 -17.03 -30.79
N ILE A 191 -14.14 -16.51 -31.79
CA ILE A 191 -14.74 -15.16 -31.74
C ILE A 191 -16.25 -15.16 -31.95
N LYS A 192 -16.75 -15.90 -32.94
CA LYS A 192 -18.16 -15.85 -33.34
C LYS A 192 -19.09 -16.25 -32.20
N GLY A 193 -20.04 -15.39 -31.87
CA GLY A 193 -21.01 -15.58 -30.79
C GLY A 193 -20.38 -15.57 -29.38
N LYS A 194 -19.21 -14.94 -29.22
CA LYS A 194 -18.46 -14.93 -27.96
C LYS A 194 -18.14 -13.53 -27.48
N ARG A 195 -17.84 -13.41 -26.19
CA ARG A 195 -17.38 -12.15 -25.58
C ARG A 195 -15.87 -12.02 -25.60
N GLY A 196 -15.41 -10.89 -26.11
CA GLY A 196 -13.99 -10.54 -26.23
C GLY A 196 -13.57 -9.42 -25.30
N LEU A 197 -12.29 -9.42 -24.93
CA LEU A 197 -11.61 -8.29 -24.32
C LEU A 197 -10.57 -7.72 -25.29
N VAL A 198 -10.62 -6.42 -25.54
CA VAL A 198 -9.59 -5.64 -26.22
C VAL A 198 -8.72 -4.95 -25.19
N ILE A 199 -7.39 -5.03 -25.32
CA ILE A 199 -6.45 -4.28 -24.46
C ILE A 199 -5.73 -3.24 -25.31
N GLY A 200 -5.96 -1.98 -24.96
CA GLY A 200 -5.49 -0.78 -25.64
C GLY A 200 -6.16 -0.59 -27.00
N SER A 201 -6.86 0.53 -27.15
CA SER A 201 -7.50 0.93 -28.41
C SER A 201 -7.83 2.43 -28.34
N GLU A 202 -7.09 3.24 -29.08
CA GLU A 202 -7.28 4.70 -29.09
C GLU A 202 -8.55 5.14 -29.85
N ASN A 203 -9.11 4.27 -30.70
CA ASN A 203 -10.34 4.43 -31.47
C ASN A 203 -10.94 3.04 -31.77
N PRO A 204 -12.23 2.86 -32.13
CA PRO A 204 -12.88 1.55 -32.14
C PRO A 204 -12.56 0.66 -33.35
N TRP A 205 -11.32 0.67 -33.85
CA TRP A 205 -10.93 -0.06 -35.07
C TRP A 205 -10.86 -1.57 -34.86
N LEU A 206 -10.21 -2.02 -33.77
CA LEU A 206 -10.07 -3.44 -33.46
C LEU A 206 -11.40 -4.04 -33.01
N GLU A 207 -12.18 -3.26 -32.27
CA GLU A 207 -13.56 -3.56 -31.91
C GLU A 207 -14.41 -3.80 -33.17
N ALA A 208 -14.26 -2.95 -34.20
CA ALA A 208 -14.96 -3.13 -35.47
C ALA A 208 -14.57 -4.42 -36.19
N PHE A 209 -13.27 -4.81 -36.19
CA PHE A 209 -12.86 -6.12 -36.69
C PHE A 209 -13.58 -7.26 -35.97
N LEU A 210 -13.55 -7.25 -34.63
CA LEU A 210 -14.15 -8.32 -33.82
C LEU A 210 -15.66 -8.43 -34.02
N LEU A 211 -16.37 -7.30 -34.04
CA LEU A 211 -17.82 -7.26 -34.28
C LEU A 211 -18.18 -7.66 -35.71
N GLU A 212 -17.33 -7.40 -36.70
CA GLU A 212 -17.53 -7.86 -38.09
C GLU A 212 -17.32 -9.38 -38.20
N TYR A 213 -16.37 -9.94 -37.45
CA TYR A 213 -16.14 -11.38 -37.35
C TYR A 213 -17.11 -12.10 -36.39
N GLY A 214 -18.14 -11.40 -35.93
CA GLY A 214 -19.28 -11.99 -35.22
C GLY A 214 -19.10 -12.10 -33.71
N ALA A 215 -18.20 -11.34 -33.09
CA ALA A 215 -18.18 -11.22 -31.63
C ALA A 215 -19.55 -10.76 -31.12
N GLU A 216 -20.05 -11.41 -30.06
CA GLU A 216 -21.32 -11.06 -29.44
C GLU A 216 -21.20 -9.71 -28.72
N HIS A 217 -20.10 -9.53 -27.99
CA HIS A 217 -19.81 -8.34 -27.20
C HIS A 217 -18.31 -8.12 -27.09
N VAL A 218 -17.88 -6.87 -27.13
CA VAL A 218 -16.47 -6.49 -26.97
C VAL A 218 -16.33 -5.57 -25.77
N THR A 219 -15.43 -5.90 -24.86
CA THR A 219 -15.03 -5.03 -23.76
C THR A 219 -13.66 -4.45 -24.08
N THR A 220 -13.46 -3.14 -23.97
CA THR A 220 -12.18 -2.48 -24.22
C THR A 220 -11.58 -1.99 -22.91
N LEU A 221 -10.35 -2.39 -22.63
CA LEU A 221 -9.53 -1.93 -21.52
C LEU A 221 -8.50 -0.92 -22.06
N GLU A 222 -8.64 0.35 -21.69
CA GLU A 222 -7.80 1.46 -22.18
C GLU A 222 -7.33 2.34 -21.01
N PHE A 223 -6.10 2.87 -21.06
CA PHE A 223 -5.54 3.74 -20.01
C PHE A 223 -6.41 4.97 -19.77
N GLY A 224 -6.83 5.63 -20.84
CA GLY A 224 -7.72 6.78 -20.79
C GLY A 224 -9.19 6.38 -20.78
N SER A 225 -10.04 7.20 -20.15
CA SER A 225 -11.49 6.96 -20.16
C SER A 225 -12.07 7.15 -21.56
N ILE A 226 -12.87 6.18 -22.00
CA ILE A 226 -13.67 6.22 -23.24
C ILE A 226 -15.14 6.11 -22.87
N ASP A 227 -15.97 6.95 -23.47
CA ASP A 227 -17.43 6.88 -23.44
C ASP A 227 -17.92 6.29 -24.78
N SER A 228 -18.27 5.00 -24.78
CA SER A 228 -18.80 4.34 -25.98
C SER A 228 -20.32 4.31 -25.97
N LYS A 229 -20.94 4.70 -27.09
CA LYS A 229 -22.39 4.67 -27.30
C LYS A 229 -22.87 3.42 -28.04
N HIS A 230 -21.95 2.56 -28.45
CA HIS A 230 -22.28 1.36 -29.20
C HIS A 230 -22.78 0.24 -28.27
N PRO A 231 -23.95 -0.39 -28.53
CA PRO A 231 -24.59 -1.31 -27.59
C PRO A 231 -23.80 -2.60 -27.32
N GLN A 232 -22.91 -3.00 -28.23
CA GLN A 232 -22.05 -4.19 -28.10
C GLN A 232 -20.63 -3.88 -27.60
N ILE A 233 -20.35 -2.63 -27.18
CA ILE A 233 -19.04 -2.22 -26.68
C ILE A 233 -19.18 -1.71 -25.24
N THR A 234 -18.32 -2.20 -24.36
CA THR A 234 -18.16 -1.67 -23.00
C THR A 234 -16.72 -1.27 -22.78
N THR A 235 -16.47 -0.19 -22.07
CA THR A 235 -15.12 0.34 -21.85
C THR A 235 -14.77 0.34 -20.37
N PHE A 236 -13.51 0.05 -20.04
CA PHE A 236 -12.98 0.16 -18.68
C PHE A 236 -11.59 0.82 -18.72
N THR A 237 -11.33 1.64 -17.72
CA THR A 237 -9.95 1.99 -17.33
C THR A 237 -9.32 0.84 -16.52
N PRO A 238 -7.99 0.77 -16.38
CA PRO A 238 -7.33 -0.28 -15.60
C PRO A 238 -7.77 -0.33 -14.14
N LYS A 239 -8.03 0.84 -13.53
CA LYS A 239 -8.61 0.95 -12.18
C LYS A 239 -10.00 0.32 -12.15
N GLN A 240 -10.90 0.69 -13.07
CA GLN A 240 -12.26 0.16 -13.10
C GLN A 240 -12.29 -1.35 -13.37
N PHE A 241 -11.46 -1.83 -14.30
CA PHE A 241 -11.36 -3.25 -14.62
C PHE A 241 -10.86 -4.08 -13.43
N SER A 242 -9.81 -3.60 -12.75
CA SER A 242 -9.27 -4.28 -11.57
C SER A 242 -10.25 -4.27 -10.40
N SER A 243 -10.91 -3.15 -10.15
CA SER A 243 -12.00 -3.07 -9.17
C SER A 243 -13.14 -4.03 -9.49
N GLY A 244 -13.59 -4.06 -10.74
CA GLY A 244 -14.67 -4.94 -11.18
C GLY A 244 -14.30 -6.42 -11.07
N PHE A 245 -13.06 -6.77 -11.38
CA PHE A 245 -12.58 -8.14 -11.20
C PHE A 245 -12.61 -8.57 -9.73
N ILE A 246 -12.11 -7.72 -8.83
CA ILE A 246 -12.11 -7.98 -7.38
C ILE A 246 -13.55 -8.06 -6.83
N GLN A 247 -14.46 -7.25 -7.36
CA GLN A 247 -15.88 -7.27 -6.99
C GLN A 247 -16.67 -8.43 -7.63
N GLY A 248 -16.06 -9.22 -8.51
CA GLY A 248 -16.71 -10.31 -9.24
C GLY A 248 -17.68 -9.86 -10.34
N THR A 249 -17.61 -8.60 -10.78
CA THR A 249 -18.42 -8.06 -11.88
C THR A 249 -17.78 -8.28 -13.25
N ILE A 250 -16.47 -8.53 -13.30
CA ILE A 250 -15.81 -8.97 -14.53
C ILE A 250 -15.99 -10.48 -14.69
N HIS A 251 -16.85 -10.86 -15.63
CA HIS A 251 -17.05 -12.25 -16.01
C HIS A 251 -15.93 -12.74 -16.95
N PRO A 252 -15.57 -14.03 -16.91
CA PRO A 252 -14.54 -14.57 -17.80
C PRO A 252 -14.82 -14.35 -19.29
N PHE A 253 -13.80 -13.95 -20.03
CA PHE A 253 -13.82 -13.75 -21.47
C PHE A 253 -13.48 -15.03 -22.23
N ASP A 254 -14.04 -15.18 -23.44
CA ASP A 254 -13.71 -16.30 -24.32
C ASP A 254 -12.39 -16.07 -25.07
N PHE A 255 -12.10 -14.81 -25.37
CA PHE A 255 -10.88 -14.41 -26.04
C PHE A 255 -10.42 -13.00 -25.62
N VAL A 256 -9.13 -12.73 -25.85
CA VAL A 256 -8.52 -11.40 -25.78
C VAL A 256 -7.92 -11.06 -27.15
N PHE A 257 -8.02 -9.81 -27.60
CA PHE A 257 -7.24 -9.28 -28.73
C PHE A 257 -6.57 -7.98 -28.32
N THR A 258 -5.25 -7.90 -28.43
CA THR A 258 -4.49 -6.65 -28.25
C THR A 258 -3.61 -6.39 -29.46
N TYR A 259 -3.49 -5.14 -29.88
CA TYR A 259 -2.62 -4.75 -30.98
C TYR A 259 -1.99 -3.39 -30.69
N SER A 260 -0.67 -3.39 -30.52
CA SER A 260 0.15 -2.22 -30.18
C SER A 260 -0.22 -1.55 -28.85
N SER A 261 -0.17 -2.33 -27.77
CA SER A 261 -0.58 -1.89 -26.43
C SER A 261 0.37 -2.43 -25.37
N LEU A 262 0.54 -3.76 -25.31
CA LEU A 262 1.27 -4.42 -24.23
C LEU A 262 2.77 -4.05 -24.18
N GLU A 263 3.38 -3.71 -25.32
CA GLU A 263 4.78 -3.28 -25.40
C GLU A 263 5.10 -2.01 -24.61
N HIS A 264 4.07 -1.21 -24.30
CA HIS A 264 4.20 0.06 -23.59
C HIS A 264 4.08 -0.09 -22.07
N ASP A 265 3.53 -1.19 -21.57
CA ASP A 265 3.19 -1.36 -20.16
C ASP A 265 4.42 -1.26 -19.25
N GLY A 266 4.34 -0.39 -18.25
CA GLY A 266 5.39 -0.17 -17.27
C GLY A 266 6.54 0.72 -17.78
N LEU A 267 6.42 1.39 -18.93
CA LEU A 267 7.43 2.35 -19.42
C LEU A 267 7.12 3.80 -19.03
N GLY A 268 5.96 4.05 -18.42
CA GLY A 268 5.51 5.38 -18.01
C GLY A 268 5.06 6.28 -19.16
N ARG A 269 5.16 5.85 -20.42
CA ARG A 269 4.74 6.63 -21.59
C ARG A 269 3.29 7.09 -21.49
N TYR A 270 2.39 6.23 -21.02
CA TYR A 270 0.95 6.51 -20.95
C TYR A 270 0.46 6.96 -19.57
N GLY A 271 1.39 7.34 -18.70
CA GLY A 271 1.08 7.77 -17.34
C GLY A 271 1.01 6.63 -16.33
N ASP A 272 1.31 5.39 -16.73
CA ASP A 272 1.52 4.25 -15.87
C ASP A 272 2.78 4.40 -14.99
N ASN A 273 2.85 3.67 -13.87
CA ASN A 273 4.07 3.63 -13.07
C ASN A 273 5.15 2.79 -13.76
N LEU A 274 6.41 3.18 -13.55
CA LEU A 274 7.55 2.40 -14.04
C LEU A 274 7.51 1.00 -13.44
N ASN A 275 7.50 0.00 -14.32
CA ASN A 275 7.47 -1.40 -13.95
C ASN A 275 8.14 -2.25 -15.04
N PRO A 276 9.37 -2.74 -14.80
CA PRO A 276 10.09 -3.60 -15.76
C PRO A 276 9.31 -4.84 -16.22
N SER A 277 8.37 -5.33 -15.40
CA SER A 277 7.54 -6.51 -15.66
C SER A 277 6.08 -6.18 -15.98
N GLY A 278 5.75 -4.92 -16.30
CA GLY A 278 4.36 -4.47 -16.47
C GLY A 278 3.58 -5.23 -17.55
N ASP A 279 4.21 -5.48 -18.70
CA ASP A 279 3.71 -6.28 -19.82
C ASP A 279 3.50 -7.76 -19.43
N LEU A 280 4.49 -8.35 -18.74
CA LEU A 280 4.42 -9.73 -18.25
C LEU A 280 3.28 -9.90 -17.23
N GLN A 281 3.11 -8.92 -16.33
CA GLN A 281 2.03 -8.91 -15.35
C GLN A 281 0.66 -8.77 -16.03
N THR A 282 0.52 -7.93 -17.06
CA THR A 282 -0.73 -7.84 -17.82
C THR A 282 -1.07 -9.16 -18.51
N MET A 283 -0.08 -9.83 -19.13
CA MET A 283 -0.26 -11.18 -19.69
C MET A 283 -0.69 -12.20 -18.64
N ALA A 284 -0.11 -12.13 -17.44
CA ALA A 284 -0.49 -12.99 -16.32
C ALA A 284 -1.92 -12.71 -15.81
N LYS A 285 -2.38 -11.45 -15.77
CA LYS A 285 -3.79 -11.12 -15.48
C LYS A 285 -4.72 -11.79 -16.48
N MET A 286 -4.36 -11.78 -17.77
CA MET A 286 -5.18 -12.35 -18.82
C MET A 286 -5.41 -13.86 -18.66
N LEU A 287 -4.43 -14.61 -18.12
CA LEU A 287 -4.62 -16.03 -17.79
C LEU A 287 -5.80 -16.28 -16.83
N THR A 288 -6.12 -15.29 -15.98
CA THR A 288 -7.15 -15.42 -14.94
C THR A 288 -8.53 -14.89 -15.35
N VAL A 289 -8.59 -14.01 -16.36
CA VAL A 289 -9.86 -13.50 -16.90
C VAL A 289 -10.28 -14.18 -18.19
N VAL A 290 -9.37 -14.84 -18.91
CA VAL A 290 -9.71 -15.67 -20.08
C VAL A 290 -10.08 -17.07 -19.60
N LYS A 291 -11.18 -17.63 -20.14
CA LYS A 291 -11.62 -18.99 -19.83
C LYS A 291 -10.50 -20.01 -20.09
N PRO A 292 -10.43 -21.13 -19.34
CA PRO A 292 -9.51 -22.22 -19.67
C PRO A 292 -9.69 -22.68 -21.12
N GLY A 293 -8.59 -22.77 -21.88
CA GLY A 293 -8.62 -23.07 -23.32
C GLY A 293 -9.10 -21.92 -24.23
N GLY A 294 -9.41 -20.75 -23.66
CA GLY A 294 -9.75 -19.54 -24.40
C GLY A 294 -8.57 -18.96 -25.17
N PHE A 295 -8.84 -18.01 -26.06
CA PHE A 295 -7.88 -17.53 -27.04
C PHE A 295 -7.27 -16.19 -26.66
N MET A 296 -6.04 -15.92 -27.12
CA MET A 296 -5.47 -14.59 -27.08
C MET A 296 -4.77 -14.29 -28.41
N PHE A 297 -5.09 -13.14 -29.00
CA PHE A 297 -4.45 -12.59 -30.18
C PHE A 297 -3.61 -11.38 -29.79
N ILE A 298 -2.34 -11.35 -30.19
CA ILE A 298 -1.38 -10.33 -29.75
C ILE A 298 -0.61 -9.78 -30.94
N GLY A 299 -0.80 -8.50 -31.27
CA GLY A 299 0.05 -7.76 -32.18
C GLY A 299 1.06 -6.92 -31.41
N VAL A 300 2.33 -7.33 -31.35
CA VAL A 300 3.42 -6.58 -30.70
C VAL A 300 4.67 -6.53 -31.59
N PRO A 301 5.49 -5.47 -31.52
CA PRO A 301 6.77 -5.41 -32.23
C PRO A 301 7.63 -6.62 -31.90
N CYS A 302 8.17 -7.30 -32.90
CA CYS A 302 8.79 -8.60 -32.68
C CYS A 302 10.15 -8.80 -33.33
N CYS A 303 10.66 -9.97 -32.97
CA CYS A 303 11.56 -10.84 -33.70
C CYS A 303 13.04 -10.59 -33.43
N PHE A 304 13.34 -9.59 -32.61
CA PHE A 304 14.58 -9.47 -31.82
C PHE A 304 14.26 -8.73 -30.51
N ASP A 305 15.08 -8.91 -29.46
CA ASP A 305 14.86 -8.22 -28.20
C ASP A 305 15.49 -6.82 -28.23
N ARG A 306 14.71 -5.79 -27.92
CA ARG A 306 15.19 -4.41 -27.74
C ARG A 306 14.22 -3.60 -26.90
N LEU A 307 14.75 -2.63 -26.17
CA LEU A 307 13.96 -1.61 -25.48
C LEU A 307 14.18 -0.25 -26.14
N ASP A 308 13.15 0.30 -26.76
CA ASP A 308 13.13 1.67 -27.27
C ASP A 308 12.63 2.55 -26.13
N TRP A 309 13.55 3.07 -25.31
CA TRP A 309 13.20 3.75 -24.06
C TRP A 309 12.73 5.17 -24.30
N ASN A 310 11.53 5.58 -23.85
CA ASN A 310 10.45 4.85 -23.18
C ASN A 310 9.26 4.53 -24.13
N ALA A 311 9.48 4.61 -25.44
CA ALA A 311 8.48 4.36 -26.47
C ALA A 311 7.80 3.00 -26.38
N HIS A 312 8.56 1.90 -26.46
CA HIS A 312 8.03 0.53 -26.55
C HIS A 312 9.12 -0.55 -26.39
N ARG A 313 8.69 -1.81 -26.24
CA ARG A 313 9.53 -3.01 -26.31
C ARG A 313 9.40 -3.69 -27.67
N ILE A 314 10.50 -4.26 -28.16
CA ILE A 314 10.52 -5.23 -29.26
C ILE A 314 10.85 -6.59 -28.66
N TYR A 315 10.01 -7.58 -28.94
CA TYR A 315 10.06 -8.89 -28.30
C TYR A 315 10.79 -9.91 -29.16
N GLY A 316 11.84 -10.52 -28.62
CA GLY A 316 12.60 -11.56 -29.28
C GLY A 316 12.69 -12.84 -28.45
N PRO A 317 13.65 -13.72 -28.79
CA PRO A 317 13.84 -15.01 -28.13
C PRO A 317 14.05 -14.94 -26.61
N LEU A 318 14.50 -13.82 -26.04
CA LEU A 318 14.70 -13.66 -24.60
C LEU A 318 13.41 -13.33 -23.87
N ARG A 319 12.61 -12.40 -24.39
CA ARG A 319 11.40 -11.91 -23.70
C ARG A 319 10.12 -12.64 -24.10
N LEU A 320 9.97 -13.11 -25.35
CA LEU A 320 8.77 -13.84 -25.81
C LEU A 320 8.43 -15.06 -24.94
N PRO A 321 9.39 -15.92 -24.53
CA PRO A 321 9.09 -17.05 -23.65
C PRO A 321 8.44 -16.65 -22.32
N LYS A 322 8.84 -15.50 -21.76
CA LYS A 322 8.28 -14.95 -20.52
C LYS A 322 6.93 -14.28 -20.76
N MET A 323 6.80 -13.52 -21.86
CA MET A 323 5.56 -12.85 -22.25
C MET A 323 4.42 -13.86 -22.45
N PHE A 324 4.72 -15.00 -23.06
CA PHE A 324 3.74 -16.06 -23.34
C PHE A 324 3.64 -17.10 -22.22
N ALA A 325 4.22 -16.84 -21.04
CA ALA A 325 4.20 -17.79 -19.94
C ALA A 325 2.76 -18.20 -19.55
N GLY A 326 2.47 -19.51 -19.50
CA GLY A 326 1.12 -20.03 -19.28
C GLY A 326 0.22 -20.06 -20.51
N TRP A 327 0.73 -19.68 -21.69
CA TRP A 327 0.03 -19.72 -22.97
C TRP A 327 0.64 -20.76 -23.92
N ARG A 328 -0.19 -21.39 -24.74
CA ARG A 328 0.22 -22.26 -25.84
C ARG A 328 0.20 -21.45 -27.13
N ILE A 329 1.30 -21.45 -27.88
CA ILE A 329 1.36 -20.81 -29.21
C ILE A 329 0.61 -21.69 -30.22
N LEU A 330 -0.35 -21.09 -30.94
CA LEU A 330 -1.05 -21.71 -32.07
C LEU A 330 -0.41 -21.32 -33.39
N GLY A 331 0.02 -20.07 -33.55
CA GLY A 331 0.58 -19.58 -34.79
C GLY A 331 0.98 -18.13 -34.70
N VAL A 332 1.62 -17.65 -35.76
CA VAL A 332 1.99 -16.24 -35.96
C VAL A 332 1.65 -15.85 -37.40
N PHE A 333 1.18 -14.63 -37.59
CA PHE A 333 0.71 -14.12 -38.87
C PHE A 333 1.48 -12.84 -39.22
N PRO A 334 2.25 -12.81 -40.33
CA PRO A 334 2.51 -13.92 -41.26
C PRO A 334 3.40 -15.03 -40.63
N LYS A 335 3.33 -16.25 -41.19
CA LYS A 335 3.98 -17.45 -40.64
C LYS A 335 5.51 -17.39 -40.59
N ASP A 336 6.12 -16.58 -41.45
CA ASP A 336 7.56 -16.41 -41.58
C ASP A 336 8.12 -15.35 -40.61
N ALA A 337 7.30 -14.81 -39.68
CA ALA A 337 7.66 -13.72 -38.79
C ALA A 337 9.03 -13.88 -38.12
N MET A 338 9.34 -15.07 -37.57
CA MET A 338 10.60 -15.34 -36.87
C MET A 338 11.81 -15.60 -37.80
N THR A 339 11.58 -15.75 -39.09
CA THR A 339 12.64 -15.92 -40.11
C THR A 339 12.82 -14.69 -40.99
N ARG A 340 11.91 -13.72 -40.87
CA ARG A 340 11.96 -12.48 -41.64
C ARG A 340 13.22 -11.70 -41.26
N HIS A 341 13.96 -11.27 -42.27
CA HIS A 341 15.06 -10.32 -42.06
C HIS A 341 14.47 -8.94 -41.77
N VAL A 342 14.33 -8.62 -40.49
CA VAL A 342 13.96 -7.29 -40.02
C VAL A 342 15.25 -6.54 -39.68
N THR A 343 15.47 -5.39 -40.31
CA THR A 343 16.59 -4.52 -39.92
C THR A 343 16.28 -3.85 -38.59
N SER A 344 17.30 -3.42 -37.84
CA SER A 344 17.06 -2.76 -36.55
C SER A 344 16.16 -1.51 -36.67
N ASP A 345 16.08 -0.87 -37.81
CA ASP A 345 15.31 0.38 -37.97
C ASP A 345 13.86 0.15 -38.40
N GLU A 346 13.47 -1.09 -38.74
CA GLU A 346 12.12 -1.45 -39.16
C GLU A 346 11.33 -2.07 -37.98
N ILE A 347 10.17 -1.51 -37.67
CA ILE A 347 9.24 -2.09 -36.68
C ILE A 347 8.30 -3.04 -37.40
N PHE A 348 8.46 -4.34 -37.18
CA PHE A 348 7.58 -5.38 -37.69
C PHE A 348 6.71 -5.96 -36.58
N GLN A 349 5.40 -6.04 -36.83
CA GLN A 349 4.39 -6.34 -35.82
C GLN A 349 3.39 -7.41 -36.31
N PRO A 350 3.73 -8.70 -36.17
CA PRO A 350 2.84 -9.80 -36.54
C PRO A 350 1.76 -10.01 -35.49
N VAL A 351 0.72 -10.77 -35.82
CA VAL A 351 -0.30 -11.22 -34.86
C VAL A 351 0.03 -12.64 -34.41
N TRP A 352 0.19 -12.83 -33.11
CA TRP A 352 0.34 -14.13 -32.47
C TRP A 352 -1.02 -14.66 -32.04
N ALA A 353 -1.33 -15.92 -32.35
CA ALA A 353 -2.49 -16.62 -31.82
C ALA A 353 -2.06 -17.57 -30.72
N LEU A 354 -2.68 -17.45 -29.55
CA LEU A 354 -2.35 -18.21 -28.34
C LEU A 354 -3.60 -18.85 -27.72
N GLN A 355 -3.40 -19.90 -26.91
CA GLN A 355 -4.44 -20.55 -26.10
C GLN A 355 -4.07 -20.59 -24.62
N ASN A 356 -5.02 -20.24 -23.75
CA ASN A 356 -4.85 -20.23 -22.31
C ASN A 356 -4.70 -21.66 -21.77
N THR A 357 -3.56 -21.96 -21.16
CA THR A 357 -3.32 -23.28 -20.55
C THR A 357 -3.80 -23.37 -19.10
N PHE A 358 -4.06 -22.23 -18.46
CA PHE A 358 -4.44 -22.16 -17.06
C PHE A 358 -5.85 -22.73 -16.82
N GLY A 359 -5.97 -23.66 -15.88
CA GLY A 359 -7.25 -24.31 -15.52
C GLY A 359 -7.63 -25.57 -16.33
N CYS A 360 -6.77 -26.05 -17.22
CA CYS A 360 -6.99 -27.25 -18.03
C CYS A 360 -6.32 -28.51 -17.42
N LYS A 361 -6.91 -29.72 -17.57
CA LYS A 361 -6.35 -31.00 -17.05
C LYS A 361 -4.92 -31.31 -17.50
N ASN A 362 -4.57 -30.92 -18.73
CA ASN A 362 -3.23 -31.09 -19.29
C ASN A 362 -2.42 -29.78 -19.33
N GLY A 363 -2.98 -28.69 -18.79
CA GLY A 363 -2.25 -27.46 -18.53
C GLY A 363 -1.62 -27.60 -17.15
N GLY A 364 -0.28 -27.56 -17.07
CA GLY A 364 0.43 -27.87 -15.84
C GLY A 364 0.30 -26.82 -14.74
N VAL A 365 -0.89 -26.51 -14.21
CA VAL A 365 -1.12 -25.79 -12.95
C VAL A 365 -2.51 -26.14 -12.38
N SER A 366 -2.56 -26.56 -11.11
CA SER A 366 -3.78 -26.83 -10.34
C SER A 366 -4.43 -25.54 -9.82
N LEU A 367 -5.77 -25.49 -9.83
CA LEU A 367 -6.61 -24.35 -9.40
C LEU A 367 -6.60 -24.05 -7.89
N SER A 368 -5.75 -24.71 -7.09
CA SER A 368 -5.56 -24.40 -5.65
C SER A 368 -4.90 -23.04 -5.37
N SER A 369 -4.76 -22.17 -6.39
CA SER A 369 -4.10 -20.87 -6.33
C SER A 369 -5.04 -19.66 -6.52
N LEU A 370 -6.37 -19.84 -6.50
CA LEU A 370 -7.34 -18.74 -6.64
C LEU A 370 -8.25 -18.61 -5.39
N PRO A 371 -8.33 -17.43 -4.73
CA PRO A 371 -9.03 -17.27 -3.44
C PRO A 371 -10.55 -17.04 -3.45
N TRP A 372 -11.21 -16.84 -4.59
CA TRP A 372 -12.51 -16.13 -4.58
C TRP A 372 -13.67 -16.96 -5.14
N GLN A 373 -14.34 -17.72 -4.27
CA GLN A 373 -15.71 -18.18 -4.53
C GLN A 373 -16.68 -17.98 -3.35
N SER A 374 -16.35 -17.19 -2.32
CA SER A 374 -17.29 -16.94 -1.20
C SER A 374 -17.67 -15.46 -0.98
N ALA A 375 -17.38 -14.56 -1.91
CA ALA A 375 -17.60 -13.11 -1.74
C ALA A 375 -18.71 -12.51 -2.61
N ALA A 376 -19.65 -13.32 -3.12
CA ALA A 376 -20.87 -12.80 -3.73
C ALA A 376 -21.82 -12.33 -2.62
N GLY A 377 -21.60 -11.12 -2.09
CA GLY A 377 -22.48 -10.59 -1.04
C GLY A 377 -22.28 -9.14 -0.60
N THR A 378 -21.12 -8.51 -0.84
CA THR A 378 -20.91 -7.12 -0.34
C THR A 378 -20.12 -6.29 -1.32
N SER A 379 -20.76 -5.27 -1.89
CA SER A 379 -20.15 -4.25 -2.74
C SER A 379 -19.13 -3.42 -1.95
N VAL A 380 -17.88 -3.37 -2.44
CA VAL A 380 -16.75 -2.64 -1.82
C VAL A 380 -16.32 -1.50 -2.75
N SER A 381 -16.06 -0.30 -2.23
CA SER A 381 -15.72 0.92 -3.01
C SER A 381 -14.27 1.38 -2.76
N MET A 382 -13.43 1.32 -3.79
CA MET A 382 -11.95 1.54 -3.71
C MET A 382 -11.47 3.00 -3.67
N ASP A 383 -12.33 3.99 -3.47
CA ASP A 383 -11.93 5.41 -3.60
C ASP A 383 -11.17 6.00 -2.39
N HIS A 384 -10.77 5.20 -1.41
CA HIS A 384 -10.31 5.70 -0.10
C HIS A 384 -8.86 5.32 0.33
N CYS A 385 -8.02 4.74 -0.52
CA CYS A 385 -6.63 4.45 -0.13
C CYS A 385 -5.75 5.74 -0.22
N PRO A 386 -5.09 6.19 0.86
CA PRO A 386 -4.26 7.40 0.83
C PRO A 386 -3.01 7.24 -0.03
N ALA A 387 -2.63 8.34 -0.69
CA ALA A 387 -1.37 8.46 -1.40
C ALA A 387 -0.16 8.32 -0.46
N ILE A 388 0.96 7.85 -1.02
CA ILE A 388 2.25 7.74 -0.36
C ILE A 388 2.73 9.16 0.05
N PRO A 389 3.12 9.42 1.32
CA PRO A 389 3.83 10.64 1.65
C PRO A 389 5.17 10.67 0.89
N THR A 390 5.34 11.60 -0.03
CA THR A 390 6.51 11.76 -0.91
C THR A 390 7.76 12.31 -0.20
N GLY A 391 7.91 12.05 1.10
CA GLY A 391 8.90 12.69 1.97
C GLY A 391 10.01 11.80 2.53
N VAL A 392 10.20 10.57 2.05
CA VAL A 392 11.32 9.70 2.49
C VAL A 392 12.21 9.39 1.29
N THR A 393 13.19 10.26 1.06
CA THR A 393 14.37 9.88 0.27
C THR A 393 15.17 8.86 1.09
N ASN A 394 15.49 7.72 0.46
CA ASN A 394 16.32 6.59 0.90
C ASN A 394 16.67 6.47 2.41
N PRO A 395 16.41 5.32 3.08
CA PRO A 395 17.20 5.02 4.26
C PRO A 395 18.68 4.98 3.85
N PRO A 396 19.60 5.61 4.61
CA PRO A 396 21.02 5.40 4.37
C PRO A 396 21.31 3.91 4.48
N GLU A 397 22.21 3.40 3.63
CA GLU A 397 22.76 2.04 3.79
C GLU A 397 23.31 1.91 5.22
N VAL A 398 22.57 1.22 6.08
CA VAL A 398 23.04 0.79 7.38
C VAL A 398 23.68 -0.57 7.17
N PRO A 399 24.98 -0.75 7.47
CA PRO A 399 25.57 -2.09 7.49
C PRO A 399 24.78 -2.91 8.52
N VAL A 400 24.23 -4.04 8.07
CA VAL A 400 23.57 -5.01 8.95
C VAL A 400 24.64 -5.58 9.88
N SER A 401 24.76 -5.01 11.09
CA SER A 401 25.44 -5.68 12.20
C SER A 401 24.38 -6.41 13.01
N VAL A 402 24.46 -7.73 12.96
CA VAL A 402 23.67 -8.64 13.78
C VAL A 402 24.17 -8.48 15.22
N TYR A 403 23.40 -7.83 16.09
CA TYR A 403 23.60 -7.96 17.53
C TYR A 403 22.52 -8.87 18.09
N SER A 404 22.94 -10.05 18.57
CA SER A 404 22.09 -10.93 19.35
C SER A 404 21.78 -10.28 20.69
N ALA A 405 20.50 -10.21 21.03
CA ALA A 405 20.06 -9.87 22.38
C ALA A 405 20.44 -11.00 23.35
N ASN A 406 21.53 -10.85 24.09
CA ASN A 406 21.61 -11.01 25.55
C ASN A 406 23.07 -11.03 26.04
N ALA A 407 23.28 -10.33 27.16
CA ALA A 407 24.47 -10.23 28.01
C ALA A 407 25.69 -9.47 27.43
N ASP A 408 26.30 -8.66 28.30
CA ASP A 408 27.62 -8.01 28.18
C ASP A 408 27.69 -6.63 27.50
N ALA A 409 27.02 -5.63 28.11
CA ALA A 409 27.29 -4.21 27.82
C ALA A 409 28.74 -3.80 28.15
N GLU A 410 29.44 -4.49 29.04
CA GLU A 410 30.87 -4.24 29.35
C GLU A 410 31.84 -4.73 28.26
N LYS A 411 31.46 -5.71 27.42
CA LYS A 411 32.34 -6.18 26.33
C LYS A 411 32.34 -5.25 25.11
N ALA A 412 31.29 -4.46 24.93
CA ALA A 412 31.21 -3.46 23.86
C ALA A 412 32.21 -2.31 24.08
N ASP A 413 32.46 -1.92 25.33
CA ASP A 413 33.43 -0.88 25.68
C ASP A 413 34.88 -1.32 25.42
N LEU A 414 35.20 -2.61 25.62
CA LEU A 414 36.54 -3.16 25.35
C LEU A 414 36.85 -3.21 23.84
N ALA A 415 35.88 -3.62 23.02
CA ALA A 415 36.03 -3.70 21.56
C ALA A 415 36.14 -2.31 20.89
N ILE A 416 35.52 -1.28 21.48
CA ILE A 416 35.61 0.11 21.02
C ILE A 416 36.97 0.71 21.38
N SER A 417 37.51 0.37 22.56
CA SER A 417 38.86 0.80 22.97
C SER A 417 39.97 0.17 22.10
N GLU A 418 39.85 -1.13 21.79
CA GLU A 418 40.83 -1.83 20.93
C GLU A 418 40.77 -1.35 19.47
N ALA A 419 39.57 -1.03 18.95
CA ALA A 419 39.42 -0.43 17.63
C ALA A 419 40.00 1.00 17.56
N PHE A 420 39.99 1.74 18.68
CA PHE A 420 40.57 3.08 18.78
C PHE A 420 42.10 3.08 18.67
N ASP A 421 42.78 2.11 19.29
CA ASP A 421 44.25 1.99 19.30
C ASP A 421 44.82 1.53 17.95
N VAL A 422 44.05 0.76 17.17
CA VAL A 422 44.47 0.27 15.84
C VAL A 422 44.38 1.39 14.79
N VAL A 423 43.39 2.27 14.88
CA VAL A 423 43.15 3.35 13.89
C VAL A 423 44.11 4.53 14.06
N HIS A 424 44.63 4.78 15.27
CA HIS A 424 45.61 5.84 15.54
C HIS A 424 47.03 5.54 15.01
N LYS A 425 47.32 4.31 14.55
CA LYS A 425 48.64 3.92 14.04
C LYS A 425 48.84 4.12 12.54
N ILE A 426 47.84 4.63 11.81
CA ILE A 426 47.91 4.84 10.36
C ILE A 426 48.00 6.36 10.06
N PRO A 427 49.18 6.88 9.65
CA PRO A 427 49.33 8.30 9.35
C PRO A 427 48.52 8.68 8.10
N GLY A 428 47.66 9.69 8.22
CA GLY A 428 46.87 10.25 7.09
C GLY A 428 45.38 9.89 7.07
N LEU A 429 44.91 8.94 7.90
CA LEU A 429 43.49 8.58 7.99
C LEU A 429 42.73 9.28 9.13
N GLY A 430 43.45 9.94 10.05
CA GLY A 430 42.90 10.49 11.30
C GLY A 430 41.98 11.70 11.15
N ALA A 431 42.13 12.51 10.09
CA ALA A 431 41.34 13.74 9.92
C ALA A 431 39.95 13.50 9.29
N LEU A 432 39.83 12.54 8.36
CA LEU A 432 38.57 12.21 7.67
C LEU A 432 37.66 11.27 8.49
N THR A 433 38.24 10.50 9.40
CA THR A 433 37.50 9.61 10.32
C THR A 433 37.00 10.33 11.57
N ALA A 434 37.75 11.31 12.08
CA ALA A 434 37.34 12.13 13.23
C ALA A 434 36.05 12.93 12.96
N ASP A 435 35.90 13.52 11.77
CA ASP A 435 34.72 14.33 11.42
C ASP A 435 33.45 13.48 11.24
N ARG A 436 33.56 12.27 10.65
CA ARG A 436 32.44 11.32 10.54
C ARG A 436 32.02 10.70 11.88
N VAL A 437 32.97 10.45 12.78
CA VAL A 437 32.69 9.90 14.13
C VAL A 437 32.13 11.00 15.05
N THR A 438 32.63 12.24 14.97
CA THR A 438 32.13 13.38 15.76
C THR A 438 30.68 13.73 15.40
N ARG A 439 30.31 13.66 14.12
CA ARG A 439 28.92 13.87 13.64
C ARG A 439 27.93 12.80 14.14
N ARG A 440 28.36 11.55 14.30
CA ARG A 440 27.51 10.47 14.86
C ARG A 440 27.25 10.59 16.38
N LEU A 441 28.04 11.38 17.10
CA LEU A 441 28.00 11.48 18.57
C LEU A 441 27.32 12.76 19.11
N GLY A 442 26.86 13.67 18.23
CA GLY A 442 26.34 14.98 18.62
C GLY A 442 25.03 14.94 19.41
N LEU A 443 24.07 14.14 18.96
CA LEU A 443 22.78 13.94 19.63
C LEU A 443 22.95 13.26 21.00
N ASP A 444 23.74 12.19 21.08
CA ASP A 444 24.01 11.52 22.36
C ASP A 444 24.74 12.43 23.34
N ARG A 445 25.64 13.30 22.83
CA ARG A 445 26.30 14.32 23.65
C ARG A 445 25.30 15.34 24.18
N MET A 446 24.35 15.79 23.35
CA MET A 446 23.28 16.69 23.78
C MET A 446 22.47 16.08 24.92
N LEU A 447 22.05 14.82 24.77
CA LEU A 447 21.27 14.10 25.78
C LEU A 447 22.05 13.91 27.08
N ARG A 448 23.33 13.51 27.02
CA ARG A 448 24.19 13.40 28.23
C ARG A 448 24.37 14.74 28.95
N VAL A 449 24.62 15.82 28.20
CA VAL A 449 24.75 17.16 28.79
C VAL A 449 23.42 17.59 29.43
N TYR A 450 22.31 17.30 28.77
CA TYR A 450 20.98 17.61 29.28
C TYR A 450 20.64 16.79 30.53
N GLU A 451 21.00 15.51 30.57
CA GLU A 451 20.84 14.63 31.73
C GLU A 451 21.58 15.19 32.96
N GLN A 452 22.83 15.61 32.78
CA GLN A 452 23.61 16.23 33.86
C GLN A 452 22.97 17.55 34.33
N SER A 453 22.40 18.33 33.41
CA SER A 453 21.67 19.56 33.74
C SER A 453 20.41 19.25 34.57
N MET A 454 19.65 18.24 34.16
CA MET A 454 18.46 17.74 34.86
C MET A 454 18.78 17.25 36.27
N GLN A 455 19.85 16.48 36.44
CA GLN A 455 20.31 15.99 37.76
C GLN A 455 20.67 17.16 38.69
N LYS A 456 21.39 18.17 38.18
CA LYS A 456 21.71 19.38 38.96
C LYS A 456 20.46 20.16 39.34
N ALA A 457 19.51 20.30 38.41
CA ALA A 457 18.26 20.98 38.66
C ALA A 457 17.43 20.27 39.74
N ARG A 458 17.41 18.93 39.74
CA ARG A 458 16.75 18.16 40.80
C ARG A 458 17.41 18.28 42.16
N ALA A 459 18.73 18.39 42.21
CA ALA A 459 19.45 18.61 43.46
C ALA A 459 19.16 20.00 44.07
N ASN A 460 18.77 20.99 43.25
CA ASN A 460 18.36 22.32 43.69
C ASN A 460 17.18 22.87 42.86
N PRO A 461 15.96 22.35 43.08
CA PRO A 461 14.82 22.60 42.19
C PRO A 461 14.32 24.05 42.23
N GLN A 462 14.54 24.73 43.36
CA GLN A 462 14.13 26.13 43.56
C GLN A 462 15.01 27.12 42.79
N ALA A 463 16.27 26.78 42.53
CA ALA A 463 17.19 27.62 41.74
C ALA A 463 17.13 27.32 40.23
N ALA A 464 16.63 26.15 39.84
CA ALA A 464 16.58 25.72 38.45
C ALA A 464 15.39 26.32 37.69
N ARG A 465 15.52 26.55 36.38
CA ARG A 465 14.38 26.93 35.52
C ARG A 465 13.78 25.69 34.88
N TRP A 466 12.46 25.66 34.74
CA TRP A 466 11.73 24.47 34.30
C TRP A 466 10.87 24.74 33.07
N VAL A 467 10.76 23.72 32.24
CA VAL A 467 9.67 23.54 31.28
C VAL A 467 8.92 22.29 31.71
N VAL A 468 7.62 22.39 31.95
CA VAL A 468 6.82 21.26 32.45
C VAL A 468 5.73 20.97 31.43
N LEU A 469 5.78 19.80 30.79
CA LEU A 469 4.67 19.32 29.98
C LEU A 469 3.50 18.96 30.89
N VAL A 470 2.35 19.59 30.69
CA VAL A 470 1.15 19.38 31.48
C VAL A 470 0.07 18.76 30.63
N CYS A 471 -0.58 17.72 31.17
CA CYS A 471 -1.87 17.28 30.66
C CYS A 471 -2.84 16.93 31.78
N ARG A 472 -3.88 17.76 31.92
CA ARG A 472 -4.90 17.65 32.97
C ARG A 472 -6.34 17.63 32.44
N SER A 473 -6.51 17.59 31.12
CA SER A 473 -7.82 17.63 30.46
C SER A 473 -7.77 16.92 29.11
N THR A 474 -8.92 16.82 28.44
CA THR A 474 -9.05 16.18 27.12
C THR A 474 -8.27 16.88 26.00
N TYR A 475 -7.84 18.14 26.19
CA TYR A 475 -7.26 18.95 25.12
C TYR A 475 -5.85 18.52 24.69
N CYS A 476 -5.12 17.76 25.51
CA CYS A 476 -3.76 17.31 25.17
C CYS A 476 -3.72 16.04 24.27
N GLY A 477 -4.89 15.57 23.83
CA GLY A 477 -4.98 14.45 22.88
C GLY A 477 -4.61 13.09 23.50
N GLY A 478 -4.36 12.14 22.60
CA GLY A 478 -4.02 10.75 22.94
C GLY A 478 -2.56 10.57 23.36
N LEU A 479 -2.17 9.33 23.69
CA LEU A 479 -0.80 9.02 24.11
C LEU A 479 0.25 9.46 23.08
N GLY A 480 0.00 9.24 21.78
CA GLY A 480 0.89 9.67 20.71
C GLY A 480 1.12 11.19 20.67
N ASP A 481 0.09 11.99 20.95
CA ASP A 481 0.22 13.45 20.94
C ASP A 481 0.97 13.97 22.16
N ARG A 482 0.82 13.30 23.31
CA ARG A 482 1.58 13.60 24.52
C ARG A 482 3.05 13.29 24.36
N VAL A 483 3.38 12.19 23.66
CA VAL A 483 4.77 11.86 23.30
C VAL A 483 5.36 12.95 22.40
N LYS A 484 4.61 13.48 21.41
CA LYS A 484 5.06 14.64 20.61
C LYS A 484 5.28 15.88 21.49
N GLY A 485 4.35 16.16 22.41
CA GLY A 485 4.49 17.24 23.38
C GLY A 485 5.73 17.12 24.26
N ALA A 486 6.07 15.89 24.68
CA ALA A 486 7.27 15.62 25.48
C ALA A 486 8.56 15.86 24.68
N ILE A 487 8.58 15.48 23.41
CA ILE A 487 9.71 15.76 22.51
C ILE A 487 9.87 17.27 22.33
N THR A 488 8.78 17.98 22.01
CA THR A 488 8.78 19.44 21.86
C THR A 488 9.31 20.12 23.14
N SER A 489 8.85 19.66 24.31
CA SER A 489 9.25 20.20 25.61
C SER A 489 10.73 19.94 25.93
N LEU A 490 11.26 18.75 25.59
CA LEU A 490 12.68 18.44 25.77
C LEU A 490 13.56 19.35 24.93
N TYR A 491 13.27 19.50 23.63
CA TYR A 491 14.07 20.37 22.76
C TYR A 491 13.99 21.84 23.18
N TYR A 492 12.80 22.32 23.55
CA TYR A 492 12.66 23.65 24.13
C TYR A 492 13.50 23.82 25.40
N GLY A 493 13.49 22.81 26.28
CA GLY A 493 14.32 22.79 27.48
C GLY A 493 15.82 22.83 27.18
N VAL A 494 16.29 22.05 26.19
CA VAL A 494 17.68 22.07 25.72
C VAL A 494 18.07 23.45 25.21
N PHE A 495 17.25 24.07 24.35
CA PHE A 495 17.59 25.34 23.73
C PHE A 495 17.50 26.53 24.69
N THR A 496 16.59 26.48 25.67
CA THR A 496 16.42 27.55 26.67
C THR A 496 17.11 27.29 28.01
N ASN A 497 17.89 26.20 28.11
CA ASN A 497 18.55 25.76 29.34
C ASN A 497 17.57 25.59 30.52
N ARG A 498 16.38 25.06 30.24
CA ARG A 498 15.37 24.68 31.24
C ARG A 498 15.36 23.18 31.41
N SER A 499 15.17 22.73 32.64
CA SER A 499 14.97 21.32 32.96
C SER A 499 13.55 20.89 32.65
N LEU A 500 13.40 19.70 32.08
CA LEU A 500 12.13 19.10 31.72
C LEU A 500 11.42 18.51 32.94
N GLY A 501 10.17 18.90 33.12
CA GLY A 501 9.17 18.20 33.93
C GLY A 501 8.08 17.61 33.03
N ILE A 502 7.48 16.50 33.45
CA ILE A 502 6.24 15.98 32.84
C ILE A 502 5.25 15.71 33.98
N ASP A 503 4.04 16.29 33.86
CA ASP A 503 2.88 16.14 34.74
C ASP A 503 1.65 15.81 33.87
N ILE A 504 1.52 14.53 33.53
CA ILE A 504 0.40 14.00 32.75
C ILE A 504 -0.42 13.13 33.68
N SER A 505 -1.61 13.61 34.04
CA SER A 505 -2.49 12.96 35.02
C SER A 505 -3.89 12.66 34.49
N PHE A 506 -4.15 12.88 33.19
CA PHE A 506 -5.46 12.65 32.57
C PHE A 506 -5.29 11.99 31.20
N PRO A 507 -6.10 10.99 30.78
CA PRO A 507 -7.12 10.32 31.60
C PRO A 507 -6.48 9.47 32.70
N ASP A 508 -5.30 8.92 32.42
CA ASP A 508 -4.48 8.15 33.36
C ASP A 508 -3.10 8.79 33.51
N ALA A 509 -2.37 8.37 34.54
CA ALA A 509 -0.99 8.82 34.75
C ALA A 509 -0.09 8.24 33.65
N LEU A 510 0.86 9.05 33.15
CA LEU A 510 1.79 8.55 32.13
C LEU A 510 2.63 7.38 32.66
N GLU A 511 2.98 7.43 33.94
CA GLU A 511 3.78 6.45 34.67
C GLU A 511 3.16 5.05 34.71
N ASP A 512 1.84 4.94 34.51
CA ASP A 512 1.17 3.64 34.40
C ASP A 512 1.65 2.86 33.17
N TYR A 513 2.14 3.57 32.14
CA TYR A 513 2.58 3.00 30.87
C TYR A 513 4.07 3.25 30.60
N LEU A 514 4.55 4.47 30.83
CA LEU A 514 5.89 4.94 30.50
C LEU A 514 6.51 5.64 31.71
N ILE A 515 7.65 5.11 32.14
CA ILE A 515 8.43 5.63 33.26
C ILE A 515 9.72 6.31 32.76
N PRO A 516 10.39 7.12 33.59
CA PRO A 516 11.74 7.61 33.31
C PRO A 516 12.71 6.54 32.79
N ALA A 517 13.39 6.83 31.68
CA ALA A 517 14.54 6.07 31.18
C ALA A 517 15.86 6.76 31.57
N SER A 518 16.50 7.45 30.63
CA SER A 518 17.75 8.19 30.87
C SER A 518 17.52 9.48 31.66
N PHE A 519 16.32 10.06 31.57
CA PHE A 519 15.97 11.28 32.28
C PHE A 519 14.93 11.00 33.35
N ASP A 520 15.22 11.38 34.60
CA ASP A 520 14.16 11.55 35.58
C ASP A 520 13.43 12.86 35.29
N TRP A 521 12.28 12.77 34.62
CA TRP A 521 11.44 13.92 34.23
C TRP A 521 10.27 14.18 35.17
N ARG A 522 10.10 13.43 36.26
CA ARG A 522 8.99 13.59 37.21
C ARG A 522 9.01 14.94 37.92
N PHE A 523 7.96 15.74 37.79
CA PHE A 523 7.94 17.08 38.37
C PHE A 523 7.15 17.11 39.69
N ASP A 524 7.73 17.67 40.75
CA ASP A 524 7.02 17.92 42.01
C ASP A 524 6.37 19.31 41.97
N LYS A 525 5.05 19.37 42.15
CA LYS A 525 4.26 20.60 42.11
C LYS A 525 4.68 21.62 43.16
N SER A 526 5.27 21.18 44.28
CA SER A 526 5.82 22.07 45.31
C SER A 526 6.99 22.92 44.81
N TRP A 527 7.67 22.51 43.73
CA TRP A 527 8.77 23.29 43.14
C TRP A 527 8.31 24.58 42.47
N ALA A 528 7.00 24.73 42.21
CA ALA A 528 6.43 25.93 41.62
C ALA A 528 5.98 26.98 42.65
N THR A 529 5.91 26.62 43.94
CA THR A 529 5.40 27.52 44.98
C THR A 529 6.26 28.78 45.10
N GLY A 530 5.64 29.95 44.92
CA GLY A 530 6.30 31.25 45.07
C GLY A 530 7.19 31.69 43.89
N ARG A 531 7.17 30.97 42.76
CA ARG A 531 7.99 31.25 41.58
C ARG A 531 7.20 31.90 40.45
N LYS A 532 7.89 32.56 39.52
CA LYS A 532 7.22 33.16 38.34
C LYS A 532 6.86 32.07 37.34
N THR A 533 5.56 31.81 37.16
CA THR A 533 5.08 30.76 36.27
C THR A 533 4.30 31.32 35.10
N ILE A 534 4.33 30.64 33.96
CA ILE A 534 3.45 30.91 32.82
C ILE A 534 2.85 29.60 32.29
N GLU A 535 1.60 29.66 31.86
CA GLU A 535 0.89 28.57 31.19
C GLU A 535 0.82 28.90 29.69
N VAL A 536 1.29 28.00 28.85
CA VAL A 536 1.37 28.18 27.40
C VAL A 536 0.66 27.03 26.71
N SER A 537 -0.24 27.36 25.79
CA SER A 537 -0.89 26.39 24.92
C SER A 537 -0.17 26.29 23.58
N LEU A 538 0.23 25.08 23.22
CA LEU A 538 0.75 24.66 21.92
C LEU A 538 -0.12 23.50 21.40
N ILE A 539 -1.43 23.74 21.38
CA ILE A 539 -2.47 22.77 21.01
C ILE A 539 -3.07 23.18 19.67
N ASP A 540 -3.12 22.22 18.73
CA ASP A 540 -3.57 22.43 17.34
C ASP A 540 -4.98 23.07 17.22
N LEU A 541 -5.86 22.82 18.19
CA LEU A 541 -7.27 23.22 18.18
C LEU A 541 -7.59 24.52 18.94
N VAL A 542 -6.62 25.16 19.59
CA VAL A 542 -6.90 26.24 20.57
C VAL A 542 -6.18 27.54 20.26
N ASP A 543 -4.91 27.52 19.83
CA ASP A 543 -4.17 28.74 19.47
C ASP A 543 -2.79 28.38 18.86
N THR A 544 -2.62 28.46 17.54
CA THR A 544 -1.42 27.91 16.87
C THR A 544 -0.52 28.89 16.14
N THR A 545 -0.86 30.17 15.99
CA THR A 545 0.05 31.07 15.26
C THR A 545 1.07 31.72 16.17
N ASP A 546 0.68 32.42 17.24
CA ASP A 546 1.62 33.35 17.89
C ASP A 546 2.62 32.67 18.83
N HIS A 547 2.17 31.72 19.67
CA HIS A 547 3.08 30.97 20.54
C HIS A 547 3.99 30.01 19.76
N ALA A 548 3.48 29.29 18.76
CA ALA A 548 4.30 28.42 17.93
C ALA A 548 5.32 29.24 17.11
N LYS A 549 4.89 30.38 16.54
CA LYS A 549 5.79 31.31 15.84
C LYS A 549 6.88 31.87 16.75
N SER A 550 6.57 32.11 18.02
CA SER A 550 7.59 32.58 18.97
C SER A 550 8.75 31.60 19.16
N LEU A 551 8.52 30.28 19.03
CA LEU A 551 9.57 29.26 19.07
C LEU A 551 10.51 29.31 17.85
N TYR A 552 10.09 29.95 16.76
CA TYR A 552 10.92 30.21 15.59
C TYR A 552 11.65 31.57 15.69
N GLU A 553 11.02 32.58 16.28
CA GLU A 553 11.49 33.98 16.21
C GLU A 553 12.29 34.48 17.41
N LYS A 554 12.20 33.83 18.58
CA LYS A 554 12.78 34.32 19.84
C LYS A 554 13.81 33.37 20.42
N ALA A 555 14.82 33.90 21.12
CA ALA A 555 15.83 33.11 21.83
C ALA A 555 15.28 32.37 23.07
N ASP A 556 14.43 33.02 23.86
CA ASP A 556 13.54 32.40 24.84
C ASP A 556 12.23 33.21 24.84
N PRO A 557 11.13 32.67 24.30
CA PRO A 557 9.85 33.38 24.24
C PRO A 557 9.28 33.78 25.60
N TRP A 558 9.67 33.06 26.66
CA TRP A 558 9.11 33.19 28.01
C TRP A 558 10.22 33.40 29.05
N THR A 559 11.20 34.24 28.70
CA THR A 559 12.40 34.49 29.52
C THR A 559 12.11 35.00 30.94
N ASP A 560 10.98 35.65 31.18
CA ASP A 560 10.64 36.18 32.51
C ASP A 560 10.05 35.14 33.46
N ALA A 561 9.67 33.97 32.95
CA ALA A 561 9.15 32.87 33.73
C ALA A 561 10.27 31.95 34.23
N ASP A 562 10.23 31.63 35.52
CA ASP A 562 11.03 30.57 36.13
C ASP A 562 10.57 29.19 35.64
N ILE A 563 9.26 29.01 35.50
CA ILE A 563 8.63 27.76 35.10
C ILE A 563 7.63 28.03 33.98
N VAL A 564 7.81 27.31 32.86
CA VAL A 564 6.90 27.33 31.72
C VAL A 564 6.10 26.02 31.75
N PHE A 565 4.81 26.09 32.05
CA PHE A 565 3.90 24.97 31.91
C PHE A 565 3.40 24.92 30.46
N LEU A 566 3.79 23.88 29.73
CA LEU A 566 3.43 23.68 28.33
C LEU A 566 2.27 22.68 28.23
N HIS A 567 1.17 23.11 27.63
CA HIS A 567 0.13 22.20 27.13
C HIS A 567 0.40 21.97 25.66
N ALA A 568 1.05 20.85 25.30
CA ALA A 568 1.50 20.61 23.93
C ALA A 568 1.03 19.25 23.41
N ASN A 569 0.47 19.24 22.20
CA ASN A 569 0.04 18.02 21.50
C ASN A 569 0.70 17.89 20.09
N MET A 570 1.61 18.81 19.75
CA MET A 570 2.24 18.93 18.43
C MET A 570 3.74 18.63 18.47
N ASP A 571 4.27 18.19 17.32
CA ASP A 571 5.72 18.19 17.07
C ASP A 571 6.13 19.50 16.38
N LEU A 572 6.80 20.37 17.12
CA LEU A 572 7.29 21.66 16.65
C LEU A 572 8.79 21.69 16.39
N LEU A 573 9.46 20.54 16.34
CA LEU A 573 10.91 20.46 16.15
C LEU A 573 11.39 21.18 14.89
N HIS A 574 10.60 21.13 13.81
CA HIS A 574 10.94 21.81 12.57
C HIS A 574 11.07 23.34 12.76
N LEU A 575 10.17 23.99 13.51
CA LEU A 575 10.26 25.42 13.80
C LEU A 575 11.51 25.73 14.62
N MET A 576 11.78 24.89 15.63
CA MET A 576 12.90 25.08 16.53
C MET A 576 14.25 24.93 15.81
N LEU A 577 14.38 23.96 14.90
CA LEU A 577 15.60 23.74 14.12
C LEU A 577 15.88 24.87 13.12
N HIS A 578 14.91 25.71 12.78
CA HIS A 578 15.10 26.87 11.92
C HIS A 578 15.27 28.18 12.71
N ASN A 579 15.17 28.16 14.04
CA ASN A 579 15.33 29.35 14.86
C ASN A 579 16.79 29.86 14.79
N PRO A 580 17.04 31.10 14.34
CA PRO A 580 18.38 31.63 14.17
C PRO A 580 19.13 31.79 15.50
N HIS A 581 18.43 32.00 16.62
CA HIS A 581 19.05 32.16 17.93
C HIS A 581 19.60 30.85 18.50
N TRP A 582 19.06 29.70 18.09
CA TRP A 582 19.51 28.39 18.54
C TRP A 582 20.53 27.74 17.62
N ARG A 583 20.88 28.40 16.50
CA ARG A 583 21.90 27.94 15.54
C ARG A 583 23.20 27.48 16.22
N PRO A 584 23.77 28.19 17.22
CA PRO A 584 24.99 27.72 17.88
C PRO A 584 24.82 26.36 18.59
N GLN A 585 23.68 26.12 19.23
CA GLN A 585 23.39 24.82 19.89
C GLN A 585 23.11 23.73 18.85
N ILE A 586 22.37 24.08 17.79
CA ILE A 586 22.05 23.18 16.68
C ILE A 586 23.34 22.71 15.98
N GLU A 587 24.27 23.63 15.72
CA GLU A 587 25.59 23.32 15.13
C GLU A 587 26.47 22.54 16.11
N ARG A 588 26.52 22.96 17.39
CA ARG A 588 27.29 22.30 18.46
C ARG A 588 26.96 20.81 18.60
N TYR A 589 25.69 20.45 18.44
CA TYR A 589 25.23 19.06 18.51
C TYR A 589 24.98 18.44 17.14
N SER A 590 25.28 19.17 16.06
CA SER A 590 25.11 18.74 14.68
C SER A 590 23.68 18.22 14.38
N LEU A 591 22.66 18.85 14.96
CA LEU A 591 21.27 18.33 14.90
C LEU A 591 20.73 18.26 13.46
N LEU A 592 21.13 19.18 12.59
CA LEU A 592 20.75 19.18 11.16
C LEU A 592 21.41 18.07 10.34
N SER A 593 22.40 17.36 10.90
CA SER A 593 23.00 16.19 10.24
C SER A 593 22.18 14.91 10.41
N PHE A 594 21.17 14.92 11.27
CA PHE A 594 20.25 13.82 11.48
C PHE A 594 18.94 14.06 10.72
N ASN A 595 18.34 12.99 10.20
CA ASN A 595 16.96 13.07 9.75
C ASN A 595 16.04 13.25 10.97
N ARG A 596 14.83 13.79 10.71
CA ARG A 596 13.87 14.09 11.77
C ARG A 596 13.52 12.85 12.57
N GLU A 597 13.39 11.70 11.92
CA GLU A 597 13.00 10.43 12.54
C GLU A 597 14.05 9.96 13.56
N ALA A 598 15.33 10.13 13.27
CA ALA A 598 16.42 9.83 14.21
C ALA A 598 16.39 10.77 15.42
N LEU A 599 16.11 12.06 15.21
CA LEU A 599 15.97 13.05 16.28
C LEU A 599 14.81 12.71 17.23
N LEU A 600 13.64 12.36 16.68
CA LEU A 600 12.47 11.98 17.47
C LEU A 600 12.70 10.64 18.20
N GLY A 601 13.13 9.61 17.47
CA GLY A 601 13.27 8.26 18.01
C GLY A 601 14.32 8.14 19.13
N THR A 602 15.41 8.90 19.03
CA THR A 602 16.45 8.91 20.07
C THR A 602 15.97 9.60 21.34
N VAL A 603 15.24 10.72 21.21
CA VAL A 603 14.65 11.42 22.35
C VAL A 603 13.58 10.56 23.03
N ILE A 604 12.72 9.88 22.29
CA ILE A 604 11.71 8.97 22.85
C ILE A 604 12.37 7.89 23.73
N ARG A 605 13.43 7.24 23.22
CA ARG A 605 14.17 6.20 23.96
C ARG A 605 14.85 6.73 25.22
N ALA A 606 15.32 7.97 25.19
CA ALA A 606 15.98 8.59 26.33
C ALA A 606 14.96 9.07 27.39
N LEU A 607 13.76 9.49 26.96
CA LEU A 607 12.68 9.90 27.86
C LEU A 607 12.01 8.71 28.54
N PHE A 608 11.67 7.66 27.79
CA PHE A 608 10.68 6.68 28.24
C PHE A 608 11.22 5.24 28.23
N ALA A 609 11.00 4.56 29.35
CA ALA A 609 11.07 3.12 29.48
C ALA A 609 9.65 2.58 29.75
N PRO A 610 9.33 1.34 29.32
CA PRO A 610 8.05 0.73 29.65
C PRO A 610 7.92 0.54 31.17
N SER A 611 6.74 0.84 31.72
CA SER A 611 6.41 0.54 33.11
C SER A 611 6.48 -0.98 33.37
N PRO A 612 6.65 -1.44 34.63
CA PRO A 612 6.66 -2.87 34.92
C PRO A 612 5.43 -3.64 34.39
N PRO A 613 4.18 -3.13 34.52
CA PRO A 613 3.01 -3.75 33.89
C PRO A 613 3.11 -3.83 32.36
N LEU A 614 3.50 -2.74 31.70
CA LEU A 614 3.65 -2.72 30.24
C LEU A 614 4.77 -3.68 29.80
N LYS A 615 5.87 -3.75 30.55
CA LYS A 615 6.98 -4.67 30.27
C LYS A 615 6.53 -6.13 30.37
N GLN A 616 5.74 -6.49 31.38
CA GLN A 616 5.17 -7.83 31.52
C GLN A 616 4.24 -8.19 30.34
N LEU A 617 3.41 -7.23 29.89
CA LEU A 617 2.57 -7.41 28.71
C LEU A 617 3.42 -7.63 27.45
N LEU A 618 4.46 -6.83 27.25
CA LEU A 618 5.40 -6.96 26.13
C LEU A 618 6.17 -8.29 26.17
N GLU A 619 6.55 -8.77 27.35
CA GLU A 619 7.20 -10.07 27.53
C GLU A 619 6.28 -11.24 27.17
N THR A 620 4.99 -11.13 27.48
CA THR A 620 3.98 -12.11 27.09
C THR A 620 3.88 -12.20 25.57
N VAL A 621 3.70 -11.06 24.89
CA VAL A 621 3.68 -10.99 23.42
C VAL A 621 5.00 -11.49 22.82
N ARG A 622 6.13 -11.17 23.45
CA ARG A 622 7.46 -11.62 23.01
C ARG A 622 7.60 -13.14 23.11
N SER A 623 7.05 -13.77 24.15
CA SER A 623 7.09 -15.22 24.31
C SER A 623 6.30 -15.94 23.22
N ASP A 624 5.15 -15.38 22.78
CA ASP A 624 4.33 -15.94 21.71
C ASP A 624 5.04 -15.92 20.34
N ILE A 625 6.05 -15.05 20.19
CA ILE A 625 6.81 -14.88 18.94
C ILE A 625 8.25 -15.41 19.02
N ASP A 626 8.66 -15.98 20.14
CA ASP A 626 10.05 -16.39 20.37
C ASP A 626 10.52 -17.50 19.41
N GLY A 627 9.59 -18.33 18.93
CA GLY A 627 9.85 -19.32 17.87
C GLY A 627 10.18 -18.69 16.50
N TYR A 628 10.12 -17.38 16.37
CA TYR A 628 10.28 -16.64 15.11
C TYR A 628 11.30 -15.50 15.18
N ARG A 629 12.31 -15.62 16.06
CA ARG A 629 13.34 -14.60 16.21
C ARG A 629 14.04 -14.25 14.88
N SER A 630 14.27 -15.23 14.02
CA SER A 630 14.89 -15.05 12.69
C SER A 630 13.95 -14.52 11.61
N ALA A 631 12.63 -14.48 11.84
CA ALA A 631 11.69 -13.94 10.87
C ALA A 631 11.77 -12.42 10.78
N VAL A 632 11.59 -11.88 9.58
CA VAL A 632 11.33 -10.47 9.30
C VAL A 632 9.94 -10.11 9.80
N LYS A 633 9.85 -9.00 10.52
CA LYS A 633 8.64 -8.58 11.24
C LYS A 633 8.10 -7.32 10.58
N ILE A 634 6.89 -7.39 10.05
CA ILE A 634 6.23 -6.30 9.34
C ILE A 634 5.07 -5.79 10.18
N GLY A 635 5.15 -4.55 10.64
CA GLY A 635 4.07 -3.90 11.39
C GLY A 635 3.01 -3.29 10.47
N ILE A 636 1.74 -3.59 10.72
CA ILE A 636 0.58 -2.92 10.15
C ILE A 636 -0.14 -2.20 11.29
N GLN A 637 -0.02 -0.88 11.32
CA GLN A 637 -0.80 -0.03 12.21
C GLN A 637 -1.95 0.59 11.41
N PHE A 638 -3.18 0.32 11.83
CA PHE A 638 -4.40 0.85 11.21
C PHE A 638 -5.17 1.69 12.22
N ARG A 639 -5.63 2.87 11.81
CA ARG A 639 -6.48 3.77 12.61
C ARG A 639 -7.74 4.06 11.81
N ALA A 640 -8.86 3.43 12.15
CA ALA A 640 -10.16 3.63 11.54
C ALA A 640 -10.74 5.03 11.85
N GLY A 641 -10.43 5.56 13.03
CA GLY A 641 -10.85 6.91 13.44
C GLY A 641 -12.21 6.94 14.14
N GLY A 642 -12.38 7.86 15.10
CA GLY A 642 -13.64 8.07 15.83
C GLY A 642 -13.56 7.78 17.33
N GLY A 643 -13.20 8.81 18.12
CA GLY A 643 -13.43 8.83 19.58
C GLY A 643 -12.97 7.61 20.40
N THR A 644 -13.62 7.42 21.56
CA THR A 644 -13.50 6.25 22.44
C THR A 644 -14.57 5.20 22.07
N GLY A 645 -14.18 3.94 21.86
CA GLY A 645 -15.07 2.83 21.50
C GLY A 645 -14.80 2.24 20.11
N GLU A 646 -15.47 1.15 19.74
CA GLU A 646 -15.32 0.51 18.41
C GLU A 646 -15.74 1.52 17.31
N PRO A 647 -14.83 1.89 16.40
CA PRO A 647 -15.11 2.80 15.31
C PRO A 647 -16.23 2.29 14.39
N ALA A 648 -17.31 3.06 14.26
CA ALA A 648 -18.29 2.79 13.21
C ALA A 648 -17.70 3.24 11.86
N PHE A 649 -17.47 2.27 10.96
CA PHE A 649 -17.14 2.51 9.55
C PHE A 649 -18.35 3.11 8.84
N ALA A 650 -18.56 4.42 8.97
CA ALA A 650 -19.56 5.15 8.21
C ALA A 650 -18.91 5.70 6.94
N SER A 651 -19.52 5.45 5.79
CA SER A 651 -19.08 5.94 4.47
C SER A 651 -19.07 7.47 4.32
N ASP A 652 -19.64 8.20 5.29
CA ASP A 652 -20.00 9.61 5.14
C ASP A 652 -19.32 10.53 6.18
N ALA A 653 -18.39 10.01 7.00
CA ALA A 653 -17.70 10.80 8.02
C ALA A 653 -16.32 11.27 7.52
N VAL A 654 -16.14 12.58 7.43
CA VAL A 654 -14.99 13.30 6.81
C VAL A 654 -13.59 12.97 7.40
N ASP A 655 -13.49 12.18 8.49
CA ASP A 655 -12.23 11.84 9.16
C ASP A 655 -12.09 10.34 9.52
N ARG A 656 -12.82 9.44 8.83
CA ARG A 656 -12.77 7.99 9.10
C ARG A 656 -12.30 7.19 7.90
N MET A 657 -11.36 6.27 8.13
CA MET A 657 -10.94 5.32 7.10
C MET A 657 -11.96 4.19 6.98
N PRO A 658 -12.43 3.87 5.76
CA PRO A 658 -13.32 2.73 5.58
C PRO A 658 -12.56 1.41 5.77
N LEU A 659 -13.29 0.37 6.17
CA LEU A 659 -12.72 -0.92 6.55
C LEU A 659 -11.95 -1.59 5.39
N ASP A 660 -12.39 -1.37 4.16
CA ASP A 660 -11.76 -1.88 2.95
C ASP A 660 -10.36 -1.29 2.70
N ALA A 661 -10.12 -0.02 3.09
CA ALA A 661 -8.81 0.59 3.03
C ALA A 661 -7.78 -0.11 3.94
N SER A 662 -8.21 -0.87 4.95
CA SER A 662 -7.29 -1.67 5.77
C SER A 662 -6.56 -2.74 4.94
N VAL A 663 -7.23 -3.36 3.96
CA VAL A 663 -6.66 -4.43 3.12
C VAL A 663 -5.54 -3.92 2.21
N CYS A 664 -5.55 -2.63 1.83
CA CYS A 664 -4.44 -1.98 1.11
C CYS A 664 -3.10 -2.11 1.88
N TYR A 665 -3.13 -2.12 3.22
CA TYR A 665 -1.90 -2.24 4.04
C TYR A 665 -1.34 -3.66 4.03
N VAL A 666 -2.22 -4.68 3.94
CA VAL A 666 -1.79 -6.07 3.74
C VAL A 666 -1.05 -6.21 2.42
N ALA A 667 -1.63 -5.67 1.34
CA ALA A 667 -1.00 -5.70 0.02
C ALA A 667 0.39 -5.04 0.04
N ARG A 668 0.54 -3.86 0.66
CA ARG A 668 1.83 -3.17 0.78
C ARG A 668 2.86 -3.96 1.59
N GLY A 669 2.46 -4.52 2.74
CA GLY A 669 3.37 -5.30 3.58
C GLY A 669 3.79 -6.62 2.93
N VAL A 670 2.89 -7.26 2.17
CA VAL A 670 3.21 -8.44 1.36
C VAL A 670 4.13 -8.07 0.21
N GLN A 671 3.89 -6.97 -0.50
CA GLN A 671 4.78 -6.48 -1.56
C GLN A 671 6.19 -6.23 -1.02
N PHE A 672 6.32 -5.58 0.14
CA PHE A 672 7.63 -5.36 0.79
C PHE A 672 8.40 -6.66 1.03
N ALA A 673 7.69 -7.74 1.43
CA ALA A 673 8.29 -9.05 1.63
C ALA A 673 8.75 -9.68 0.31
N LEU A 674 7.92 -9.58 -0.72
CA LEU A 674 8.19 -10.11 -2.05
C LEU A 674 9.38 -9.40 -2.71
N ASP A 675 9.44 -8.07 -2.64
CA ASP A 675 10.53 -7.24 -3.19
C ASP A 675 11.91 -7.60 -2.60
N ARG A 676 11.93 -8.23 -1.42
CA ARG A 676 13.14 -8.66 -0.71
C ARG A 676 13.40 -10.17 -0.84
N GLY A 677 12.62 -10.88 -1.65
CA GLY A 677 12.74 -12.32 -1.86
C GLY A 677 12.49 -13.14 -0.59
N LEU A 678 11.76 -12.59 0.39
CA LEU A 678 11.52 -13.27 1.66
C LEU A 678 10.46 -14.36 1.49
N ARG A 679 10.74 -15.57 1.98
CA ARG A 679 9.74 -16.64 2.00
C ARG A 679 8.68 -16.32 3.04
N LYS A 680 7.45 -16.78 2.84
CA LYS A 680 6.34 -16.57 3.78
C LYS A 680 6.66 -17.05 5.20
N SER A 681 7.41 -18.15 5.33
CA SER A 681 7.87 -18.69 6.62
C SER A 681 8.88 -17.80 7.34
N GLU A 682 9.51 -16.87 6.61
CA GLU A 682 10.48 -15.91 7.12
C GLU A 682 9.84 -14.56 7.42
N VAL A 683 8.52 -14.42 7.27
CA VAL A 683 7.81 -13.15 7.45
C VAL A 683 6.66 -13.31 8.43
N ILE A 684 6.57 -12.37 9.35
CA ILE A 684 5.49 -12.29 10.34
C ILE A 684 4.95 -10.88 10.36
N PHE A 685 3.62 -10.80 10.39
CA PHE A 685 2.92 -9.54 10.47
C PHE A 685 2.49 -9.25 11.91
N PHE A 686 2.64 -8.00 12.34
CA PHE A 686 2.13 -7.49 13.60
C PHE A 686 1.04 -6.48 13.30
N ILE A 687 -0.19 -6.77 13.71
CA ILE A 687 -1.35 -5.94 13.43
C ILE A 687 -1.74 -5.22 14.70
N THR A 688 -1.84 -3.90 14.62
CA THR A 688 -2.44 -3.06 15.65
C THR A 688 -3.54 -2.23 15.01
N ALA A 689 -4.76 -2.32 15.52
CA ALA A 689 -5.86 -1.48 15.07
C ALA A 689 -6.69 -1.01 16.27
N ASP A 690 -7.29 0.16 16.12
CA ASP A 690 -8.30 0.72 17.02
C ASP A 690 -9.72 0.13 16.79
N SER A 691 -9.85 -0.76 15.82
CA SER A 691 -11.08 -1.49 15.50
C SER A 691 -10.80 -2.98 15.48
N THR A 692 -11.59 -3.71 16.28
CA THR A 692 -11.61 -5.18 16.30
C THR A 692 -11.92 -5.73 14.91
N GLN A 693 -12.89 -5.13 14.22
CA GLN A 693 -13.28 -5.56 12.88
C GLN A 693 -12.16 -5.36 11.85
N ALA A 694 -11.42 -4.25 11.90
CA ALA A 694 -10.23 -4.04 11.06
C ALA A 694 -9.12 -5.04 11.38
N GLN A 695 -8.85 -5.26 12.66
CA GLN A 695 -7.85 -6.21 13.12
C GLN A 695 -8.12 -7.63 12.61
N GLU A 696 -9.36 -8.11 12.74
CA GLU A 696 -9.78 -9.41 12.24
C GLU A 696 -9.70 -9.50 10.72
N THR A 697 -10.06 -8.43 10.01
CA THR A 697 -10.03 -8.38 8.55
C THR A 697 -8.60 -8.45 8.02
N LEU A 698 -7.69 -7.68 8.61
CA LEU A 698 -6.25 -7.71 8.31
C LEU A 698 -5.65 -9.09 8.59
N SER A 699 -5.97 -9.67 9.76
CA SER A 699 -5.44 -10.97 10.18
C SER A 699 -5.93 -12.10 9.28
N ARG A 700 -7.22 -12.11 8.94
CA ARG A 700 -7.81 -13.08 7.99
C ARG A 700 -7.19 -12.94 6.60
N SER A 701 -6.95 -11.71 6.13
CA SER A 701 -6.33 -11.45 4.83
C SER A 701 -4.88 -11.95 4.76
N LEU A 702 -4.11 -11.76 5.84
CA LEU A 702 -2.74 -12.28 5.90
C LEU A 702 -2.69 -13.80 6.00
N THR A 703 -3.60 -14.37 6.80
CA THR A 703 -3.75 -15.82 6.95
C THR A 703 -4.14 -16.48 5.62
N SER A 704 -5.07 -15.88 4.86
CA SER A 704 -5.48 -16.41 3.55
C SER A 704 -4.35 -16.34 2.51
N LEU A 705 -3.43 -15.38 2.66
CA LEU A 705 -2.21 -15.28 1.86
C LEU A 705 -1.09 -16.22 2.35
N GLY A 706 -1.31 -17.01 3.40
CA GLY A 706 -0.34 -17.95 3.95
C GLY A 706 0.76 -17.30 4.78
N TYR A 707 0.55 -16.07 5.25
CA TYR A 707 1.43 -15.40 6.20
C TYR A 707 0.94 -15.59 7.62
N LYS A 708 1.87 -15.61 8.58
CA LYS A 708 1.54 -15.58 10.00
C LYS A 708 1.35 -14.13 10.45
N SER A 709 0.29 -13.87 11.20
CA SER A 709 0.03 -12.58 11.80
C SER A 709 -0.29 -12.68 13.28
N PHE A 710 0.23 -11.75 14.06
CA PHE A 710 -0.09 -11.55 15.47
C PHE A 710 -0.86 -10.25 15.58
N ALA A 711 -2.02 -10.33 16.20
CA ALA A 711 -2.89 -9.19 16.36
C ALA A 711 -3.04 -8.93 17.86
N ILE A 712 -2.62 -7.75 18.32
CA ILE A 712 -2.76 -7.34 19.71
C ILE A 712 -4.07 -6.56 19.78
N ALA A 713 -5.05 -7.09 20.51
CA ALA A 713 -6.30 -6.37 20.77
C ALA A 713 -5.95 -5.04 21.47
N GLY A 714 -6.41 -3.93 20.89
CA GLY A 714 -6.18 -2.57 21.39
C GLY A 714 -7.02 -2.22 22.61
#